data_AF-A0A3P9I9W3-F1
#
_entry.id   AF-A0A3P9I9W3-F1
#
_cell.length_a   1.000
_cell.length_b   1.000
_cell.length_c   1.000
_cell.angle_alpha   90.00
_cell.angle_beta   90.00
_cell.angle_gamma   90.00
#
_symmetry.space_group_name_H-M   'P 1'
#
loop_
_entity.id
_entity.type
_entity.pdbx_description
1 polymer ?
#
loop_
_entity_poly.entity_id
_entity_poly.type
_entity_poly.pdbx_seq_one_letter_code
_entity_poly.pdbx_strand_id
1 'polypeptide(L)'
;MAEWLAARLAAQEEQIRLLMKEVSILHDGLSNGLDAAGITAVTPELESLQAENEKLKYRLLHLRRGLQADLEKEKEEAPRNKRQGAKEATAPERNKHQQTNGVKPSLPKTNDKNKKEKKQNKEQSEGGVKELNPWPGYISERLALYESLKKESDALLAKRSQNSKDITVELPDGQKVAAKSWVTTPYQVACEISQGLADNAVISRVNGELWDLDRPLEQDCSLELLRFDNEDAQAVYWHSSAHVLGEAMERFYGGCLCYGPPIENGFYYDMFLGDQKAVSSTEFGDLEVLCKAVMKEKQPFERLELSKETLLKMFKYNKFKCRILNEKVSTPTTTVYRCGPLIDLCRGPHVRHTGKIKAMKIYKNSSTYWEGRSDMETLQRIYGISFPDSKMLKEWERFQEEAKTRDHRKIGKDQELFFFHDLSPGSCFFLPRGAYIYNTLTEFIRDEYWRRGFQEVASPNVYNSKLWETSGHWQHYSENMFSFPVEEDVFALKPMNCPGHCLMFSHRPRSWRELPLRLADFGVLHRNELSGTLTGLTRVRRFQQDDAHIFCTMDQIESEMKGCLDFLRGVYNVFGFSFQLHLSTRPEKYLGDIEVWNQAEKQLENSLNEFGEPWKLNPGDGAFYGPKIDIKIKDAIGRYHQCATIQLDFQLPIRFNLTFVGKDGDDKARPVIIHRAILGSVERMIAILTENYAGKWPLWLSPCQVMLVPVNPSCEEYAKKVCKQFTEAGFMADADLDSSCLLNKKIRNAQLAQYNFILVVGEKEKMTNRVNVRTRDNKVHGELSVSEVMARLSLLKQSRCRNAEEEF
;
A
#
# COMPACT_ATOMS: atom_id res chain seq x y z
N MET A 1 -0.03 -1.15 38.80
CA MET A 1 -0.13 -0.26 37.62
C MET A 1 -1.52 0.37 37.53
N ALA A 2 -2.59 -0.41 37.72
CA ALA A 2 -3.97 0.06 37.79
C ALA A 2 -4.23 1.16 38.85
N GLU A 3 -3.68 1.03 40.07
CA GLU A 3 -3.83 2.07 41.12
C GLU A 3 -3.20 3.42 40.71
N TRP A 4 -2.04 3.39 40.03
CA TRP A 4 -1.37 4.60 39.55
C TRP A 4 -2.15 5.25 38.39
N LEU A 5 -2.71 4.44 37.49
CA LEU A 5 -3.60 4.90 36.42
C LEU A 5 -4.90 5.48 36.99
N ALA A 6 -5.47 4.89 38.04
CA ALA A 6 -6.66 5.39 38.72
C ALA A 6 -6.39 6.73 39.43
N ALA A 7 -5.25 6.88 40.12
CA ALA A 7 -4.84 8.15 40.72
C ALA A 7 -4.63 9.24 39.67
N ARG A 8 -4.03 8.90 38.53
CA ARG A 8 -3.82 9.83 37.41
C ARG A 8 -5.14 10.20 36.71
N LEU A 9 -6.09 9.27 36.63
CA LEU A 9 -7.43 9.51 36.11
C LEU A 9 -8.18 10.48 37.02
N ALA A 10 -8.19 10.26 38.33
CA ALA A 10 -8.83 11.14 39.31
C ALA A 10 -8.26 12.57 39.27
N ALA A 11 -6.92 12.70 39.15
CA ALA A 11 -6.28 14.00 39.00
C ALA A 11 -6.70 14.74 37.72
N GLN A 12 -6.85 14.03 36.60
CA GLN A 12 -7.32 14.62 35.35
C GLN A 12 -8.81 14.96 35.36
N GLU A 13 -9.65 14.17 36.03
CA GLU A 13 -11.08 14.48 36.20
C GLU A 13 -11.27 15.77 37.01
N GLU A 14 -10.48 15.97 38.06
CA GLU A 14 -10.51 17.21 38.85
C GLU A 14 -10.01 18.42 38.03
N GLN A 15 -8.97 18.24 37.21
CA GLN A 15 -8.45 19.30 36.34
C GLN A 15 -9.47 19.74 35.28
N ILE A 16 -10.20 18.79 34.69
CA ILE A 16 -11.32 19.07 33.77
C ILE A 16 -12.45 19.80 34.50
N ARG A 17 -12.80 19.39 35.73
CA ARG A 17 -13.83 20.04 36.53
C ARG A 17 -13.51 21.51 36.81
N LEU A 18 -12.26 21.81 37.16
CA LEU A 18 -11.78 23.17 37.39
C LEU A 18 -11.82 24.00 36.10
N LEU A 19 -11.34 23.46 34.99
CA LEU A 19 -11.38 24.13 33.68
C LEU A 19 -12.81 24.37 33.19
N MET A 20 -13.73 23.42 33.38
CA MET A 20 -15.15 23.62 33.06
C MET A 20 -15.76 24.75 33.88
N LYS A 21 -15.36 24.89 35.15
CA LYS A 21 -15.80 25.99 36.01
C LYS A 21 -15.28 27.33 35.51
N GLU A 22 -14.00 27.39 35.10
CA GLU A 22 -13.37 28.60 34.54
C GLU A 22 -14.04 29.03 33.21
N VAL A 23 -14.30 28.06 32.32
CA VAL A 23 -15.01 28.27 31.05
C VAL A 23 -16.43 28.79 31.29
N SER A 24 -17.13 28.28 32.31
CA SER A 24 -18.46 28.76 32.69
C SER A 24 -18.42 30.19 33.24
N ILE A 25 -17.44 30.51 34.09
CA ILE A 25 -17.26 31.86 34.65
C ILE A 25 -16.98 32.89 33.54
N LEU A 26 -16.15 32.55 32.56
CA LEU A 26 -15.86 33.42 31.42
C LEU A 26 -17.07 33.59 30.50
N HIS A 27 -17.82 32.51 30.25
CA HIS A 27 -19.06 32.55 29.50
C HIS A 27 -20.13 33.43 30.19
N ASP A 28 -20.28 33.31 31.50
CA ASP A 28 -21.24 34.07 32.31
C ASP A 28 -20.81 35.54 32.49
N GLY A 29 -19.50 35.81 32.51
CA GLY A 29 -18.93 37.16 32.51
C GLY A 29 -19.14 37.89 31.17
N LEU A 30 -19.07 37.18 30.05
CA LEU A 30 -19.35 37.71 28.70
C LEU A 30 -20.85 37.97 28.45
N SER A 31 -21.73 37.25 29.12
CA SER A 31 -23.20 37.38 28.95
C SER A 31 -23.84 38.41 29.89
N ASN A 32 -23.17 38.83 30.97
CA ASN A 32 -23.65 39.87 31.89
C ASN A 32 -23.32 41.32 31.46
N GLY A 33 -22.66 41.50 30.32
CA GLY A 33 -22.40 42.81 29.75
C GLY A 33 -22.63 42.79 28.26
N LEU A 34 -23.90 42.92 27.81
CA LEU A 34 -24.32 43.56 26.56
C LEU A 34 -25.83 43.42 26.35
N ASP A 35 -26.52 44.56 26.40
CA ASP A 35 -27.86 44.74 25.82
C ASP A 35 -27.79 44.65 24.28
N ALA A 36 -28.70 43.85 23.71
CA ALA A 36 -29.29 43.97 22.37
C ALA A 36 -28.40 44.36 21.16
N ALA A 37 -27.57 43.43 20.67
CA ALA A 37 -27.32 43.18 19.24
C ALA A 37 -26.58 41.85 19.07
N GLY A 38 -27.26 40.83 18.53
CA GLY A 38 -26.77 39.46 18.48
C GLY A 38 -25.67 39.22 17.44
N ILE A 39 -24.41 39.22 17.87
CA ILE A 39 -23.32 38.36 17.38
C ILE A 39 -22.42 38.09 18.61
N THR A 40 -22.47 36.87 19.16
CA THR A 40 -21.54 36.42 20.21
C THR A 40 -20.15 36.24 19.61
N ALA A 41 -19.29 37.25 19.73
CA ALA A 41 -17.86 37.11 19.45
C ALA A 41 -17.24 36.23 20.55
N VAL A 42 -16.81 35.02 20.18
CA VAL A 42 -16.04 34.13 21.07
C VAL A 42 -14.65 34.74 21.25
N THR A 43 -14.22 34.97 22.48
CA THR A 43 -12.88 35.53 22.73
C THR A 43 -11.80 34.47 22.46
N PRO A 44 -10.59 34.85 21.98
CA PRO A 44 -9.49 33.93 21.78
C PRO A 44 -9.10 33.13 23.04
N GLU A 45 -9.28 33.70 24.24
CA GLU A 45 -9.07 32.95 25.48
C GLU A 45 -10.11 31.83 25.69
N LEU A 46 -11.37 32.05 25.32
CA LEU A 46 -12.42 31.05 25.42
C LEU A 46 -12.20 29.90 24.42
N GLU A 47 -11.75 30.20 23.20
CA GLU A 47 -11.37 29.17 22.21
C GLU A 47 -10.15 28.36 22.66
N SER A 48 -9.13 29.02 23.23
CA SER A 48 -7.95 28.33 23.77
C SER A 48 -8.31 27.37 24.91
N LEU A 49 -9.16 27.80 25.85
CA LEU A 49 -9.63 26.97 26.96
C LEU A 49 -10.55 25.83 26.49
N GLN A 50 -11.40 26.06 25.48
CA GLN A 50 -12.20 25.00 24.86
C GLN A 50 -11.31 23.95 24.17
N ALA A 51 -10.29 24.38 23.43
CA ALA A 51 -9.32 23.48 22.79
C ALA A 51 -8.50 22.68 23.82
N GLU A 52 -8.13 23.28 24.95
CA GLU A 52 -7.45 22.59 26.05
C GLU A 52 -8.37 21.58 26.76
N ASN A 53 -9.63 21.93 26.97
CA ASN A 53 -10.65 21.04 27.54
C ASN A 53 -10.89 19.82 26.64
N GLU A 54 -10.98 19.99 25.31
CA GLU A 54 -11.09 18.88 24.36
C GLU A 54 -9.84 17.98 24.35
N LYS A 55 -8.64 18.56 24.41
CA LYS A 55 -7.38 17.78 24.55
C LYS A 55 -7.36 16.94 25.84
N LEU A 56 -7.89 17.48 26.94
CA LEU A 56 -7.97 16.76 28.22
C LEU A 56 -9.03 15.65 28.20
N LYS A 57 -10.21 15.89 27.59
CA LYS A 57 -11.22 14.84 27.37
C LYS A 57 -10.68 13.68 26.52
N TYR A 58 -9.90 13.99 25.50
CA TYR A 58 -9.23 12.98 24.68
C TYR A 58 -8.22 12.15 25.48
N ARG A 59 -7.40 12.78 26.33
CA ARG A 59 -6.47 12.09 27.23
C ARG A 59 -7.21 11.22 28.26
N LEU A 60 -8.33 11.70 28.79
CA LEU A 60 -9.19 10.96 29.72
C LEU A 60 -9.75 9.68 29.08
N LEU A 61 -10.22 9.77 27.83
CA LEU A 61 -10.70 8.62 27.06
C LEU A 61 -9.59 7.56 26.91
N HIS A 62 -8.36 8.00 26.63
CA HIS A 62 -7.21 7.11 26.51
C HIS A 62 -6.81 6.45 27.84
N LEU A 63 -6.82 7.20 28.95
CA LEU A 63 -6.55 6.63 30.28
C LEU A 63 -7.63 5.65 30.71
N ARG A 64 -8.92 5.92 30.42
CA ARG A 64 -10.02 4.98 30.69
C ARG A 64 -9.85 3.67 29.91
N ARG A 65 -9.46 3.75 28.64
CA ARG A 65 -9.15 2.57 27.81
C ARG A 65 -7.94 1.80 28.34
N GLY A 66 -6.89 2.50 28.77
CA GLY A 66 -5.71 1.88 29.38
C GLY A 66 -6.02 1.17 30.69
N LEU A 67 -6.78 1.82 31.58
CA LEU A 67 -7.22 1.24 32.85
C LEU A 67 -8.15 0.03 32.63
N GLN A 68 -9.05 0.09 31.65
CA GLN A 68 -9.91 -1.04 31.31
C GLN A 68 -9.11 -2.24 30.79
N ALA A 69 -8.13 -2.01 29.91
CA ALA A 69 -7.26 -3.08 29.41
C ALA A 69 -6.40 -3.73 30.50
N ASP A 70 -5.92 -2.94 31.47
CA ASP A 70 -5.15 -3.46 32.60
C ASP A 70 -6.04 -4.22 33.62
N LEU A 71 -7.26 -3.75 33.88
CA LEU A 71 -8.25 -4.46 34.70
C LEU A 71 -8.72 -5.77 34.04
N GLU A 72 -8.80 -5.81 32.72
CA GLU A 72 -9.09 -7.04 31.96
C GLU A 72 -7.93 -8.04 32.06
N LYS A 73 -6.67 -7.59 31.97
CA LYS A 73 -5.49 -8.43 32.23
C LYS A 73 -5.46 -8.98 33.65
N GLU A 74 -5.75 -8.17 34.67
CA GLU A 74 -5.83 -8.64 36.07
C GLU A 74 -6.93 -9.69 36.27
N LYS A 75 -8.08 -9.56 35.57
CA LYS A 75 -9.15 -10.56 35.58
C LYS A 75 -8.78 -11.86 34.87
N GLU A 76 -7.97 -11.80 33.81
CA GLU A 76 -7.46 -12.98 33.10
C GLU A 76 -6.34 -13.71 33.86
N GLU A 77 -5.59 -13.02 34.72
CA GLU A 77 -4.52 -13.62 35.55
C GLU A 77 -5.03 -14.21 36.88
N ALA A 78 -6.16 -13.75 37.41
CA ALA A 78 -6.76 -14.24 38.66
C ALA A 78 -7.06 -15.77 38.71
N PRO A 79 -7.49 -16.45 37.62
CA PRO A 79 -7.66 -17.91 37.60
C PRO A 79 -6.33 -18.69 37.50
N ARG A 80 -5.25 -18.06 37.01
CA ARG A 80 -3.94 -18.70 36.87
C ARG A 80 -3.19 -18.77 38.20
N ASN A 81 -3.25 -17.71 39.02
CA ASN A 81 -2.58 -17.69 40.32
C ASN A 81 -3.26 -18.57 41.39
N LYS A 82 -4.57 -18.82 41.29
CA LYS A 82 -5.26 -19.80 42.17
C LYS A 82 -4.90 -21.27 41.88
N ARG A 83 -4.31 -21.58 40.72
CA ARG A 83 -3.83 -22.95 40.39
C ARG A 83 -2.36 -23.18 40.74
N GLN A 84 -1.59 -22.13 41.04
CA GLN A 84 -0.18 -22.23 41.44
C GLN A 84 0.03 -22.11 42.97
N GLY A 85 -0.88 -21.48 43.71
CA GLY A 85 -0.80 -21.35 45.18
C GLY A 85 -1.19 -22.57 46.03
N ALA A 86 -1.56 -23.71 45.42
CA ALA A 86 -1.94 -24.94 46.13
C ALA A 86 -0.84 -26.03 46.12
N LYS A 87 0.36 -25.71 45.65
CA LYS A 87 1.51 -26.61 45.60
C LYS A 87 2.76 -25.93 46.16
N GLU A 88 2.77 -25.58 47.44
CA GLU A 88 4.00 -25.41 48.23
C GLU A 88 3.64 -25.11 49.69
N ALA A 89 3.34 -26.15 50.44
CA ALA A 89 3.52 -26.12 51.89
C ALA A 89 3.75 -27.56 52.38
N THR A 90 4.83 -27.72 53.15
CA THR A 90 5.17 -28.86 54.03
C THR A 90 5.92 -30.06 53.41
N ALA A 91 7.24 -30.06 53.64
CA ALA A 91 8.02 -31.23 54.05
C ALA A 91 8.27 -31.09 55.59
N PRO A 92 8.67 -32.11 56.39
CA PRO A 92 9.45 -33.28 55.96
C PRO A 92 9.20 -34.65 56.68
N GLU A 93 9.95 -35.65 56.18
CA GLU A 93 10.52 -36.85 56.83
C GLU A 93 9.77 -38.19 57.00
N ARG A 94 10.44 -39.24 56.46
CA ARG A 94 10.56 -40.67 56.87
C ARG A 94 9.25 -41.52 56.81
N ASN A 95 9.20 -42.75 56.31
CA ASN A 95 10.17 -43.85 56.33
C ASN A 95 9.73 -45.02 55.41
N LYS A 96 10.70 -45.77 54.87
CA LYS A 96 10.77 -47.26 54.70
C LYS A 96 9.84 -48.07 53.77
N HIS A 97 10.56 -49.00 53.10
CA HIS A 97 10.23 -50.34 52.60
C HIS A 97 9.54 -50.45 51.23
N GLN A 98 10.26 -50.90 50.18
CA GLN A 98 10.74 -52.25 49.84
C GLN A 98 9.71 -53.05 49.02
N GLN A 99 10.22 -53.56 47.89
CA GLN A 99 9.80 -54.78 47.19
C GLN A 99 8.46 -54.76 46.44
N THR A 100 8.26 -55.40 45.30
CA THR A 100 9.04 -55.93 44.17
C THR A 100 7.98 -56.56 43.26
N ASN A 101 8.26 -56.58 41.94
CA ASN A 101 7.76 -57.55 40.97
C ASN A 101 6.27 -57.56 40.58
N GLY A 102 6.04 -57.72 39.27
CA GLY A 102 4.83 -58.40 38.79
C GLY A 102 4.28 -57.96 37.44
N VAL A 103 4.83 -58.53 36.38
CA VAL A 103 4.36 -58.58 34.99
C VAL A 103 2.84 -58.78 34.83
N LYS A 104 2.23 -58.21 33.78
CA LYS A 104 1.02 -58.76 33.13
C LYS A 104 1.14 -58.82 31.60
N PRO A 105 0.79 -59.96 30.98
CA PRO A 105 0.69 -60.17 29.53
C PRO A 105 -0.76 -60.04 29.01
N SER A 106 -0.91 -60.33 27.72
CA SER A 106 -1.96 -60.01 26.75
C SER A 106 -3.22 -60.93 26.67
N LEU A 107 -4.22 -60.45 25.87
CA LEU A 107 -5.31 -61.13 25.09
C LEU A 107 -6.69 -61.36 25.79
N PRO A 108 -7.83 -61.58 25.09
CA PRO A 108 -8.28 -61.20 23.72
C PRO A 108 -9.78 -60.76 23.60
N LYS A 109 -10.24 -60.59 22.35
CA LYS A 109 -11.57 -60.22 21.78
C LYS A 109 -12.79 -61.07 22.23
N THR A 110 -13.98 -60.46 22.20
CA THR A 110 -15.26 -61.05 21.71
C THR A 110 -16.21 -59.97 21.18
N ASN A 111 -17.05 -60.36 20.22
CA ASN A 111 -17.80 -59.55 19.26
C ASN A 111 -19.32 -59.53 19.55
N ASP A 112 -19.98 -58.50 19.00
CA ASP A 112 -21.40 -58.41 18.58
C ASP A 112 -22.55 -58.60 19.60
N LYS A 113 -23.20 -57.48 19.90
CA LYS A 113 -24.66 -57.25 19.80
C LYS A 113 -24.98 -55.79 20.18
N ASN A 114 -25.23 -54.95 19.17
CA ASN A 114 -26.26 -53.90 19.15
C ASN A 114 -26.06 -52.95 17.95
N LYS A 115 -26.35 -53.51 16.77
CA LYS A 115 -26.52 -52.78 15.53
C LYS A 115 -28.03 -52.64 15.28
N LYS A 116 -28.75 -51.85 16.11
CA LYS A 116 -30.14 -51.46 15.81
C LYS A 116 -30.71 -50.21 16.50
N GLU A 117 -29.93 -49.43 17.26
CA GLU A 117 -30.43 -48.18 17.89
C GLU A 117 -29.70 -46.89 17.47
N LYS A 118 -28.80 -46.96 16.48
CA LYS A 118 -28.11 -45.77 15.93
C LYS A 118 -28.51 -45.45 14.49
N LYS A 119 -29.80 -45.56 14.18
CA LYS A 119 -30.35 -45.27 12.84
C LYS A 119 -31.59 -44.35 12.83
N GLN A 120 -31.82 -43.56 13.89
CA GLN A 120 -32.95 -42.63 13.97
C GLN A 120 -32.64 -41.21 14.44
N ASN A 121 -31.36 -40.80 14.58
CA ASN A 121 -30.98 -39.40 14.84
C ASN A 121 -29.97 -38.87 13.80
N LYS A 122 -30.19 -39.21 12.53
CA LYS A 122 -29.33 -38.79 11.42
C LYS A 122 -30.12 -38.35 10.20
N GLU A 123 -31.21 -37.63 10.43
CA GLU A 123 -31.92 -36.82 9.44
C GLU A 123 -32.25 -35.49 10.13
N GLN A 124 -31.99 -34.37 9.44
CA GLN A 124 -32.07 -32.97 9.89
C GLN A 124 -30.83 -32.39 10.61
N SER A 125 -29.79 -32.09 9.82
CA SER A 125 -29.00 -30.87 9.98
C SER A 125 -28.60 -30.37 8.59
N GLU A 126 -29.55 -29.74 7.89
CA GLU A 126 -29.23 -28.92 6.72
C GLU A 126 -28.38 -27.72 7.18
N GLY A 127 -27.25 -27.49 6.50
CA GLY A 127 -26.38 -26.35 6.76
C GLY A 127 -27.05 -25.04 6.35
N GLY A 128 -27.69 -24.37 7.30
CA GLY A 128 -28.25 -23.04 7.10
C GLY A 128 -27.16 -22.00 6.90
N VAL A 129 -27.32 -21.15 5.88
CA VAL A 129 -26.48 -19.96 5.68
C VAL A 129 -26.69 -19.02 6.87
N LYS A 130 -25.60 -18.54 7.50
CA LYS A 130 -25.71 -17.55 8.57
C LYS A 130 -26.06 -16.21 7.95
N GLU A 131 -27.32 -15.80 8.07
CA GLU A 131 -27.80 -14.47 7.70
C GLU A 131 -28.80 -13.98 8.75
N LEU A 132 -29.08 -12.67 8.74
CA LEU A 132 -30.11 -12.11 9.61
C LEU A 132 -31.48 -12.68 9.22
N ASN A 133 -32.24 -13.14 10.20
CA ASN A 133 -33.63 -13.55 10.00
C ASN A 133 -34.49 -13.05 11.16
N PRO A 134 -35.42 -12.09 10.93
CA PRO A 134 -35.72 -11.46 9.64
C PRO A 134 -34.61 -10.51 9.17
N TRP A 135 -34.59 -10.24 7.85
CA TRP A 135 -33.77 -9.16 7.30
C TRP A 135 -34.17 -7.79 7.87
N PRO A 136 -33.28 -6.78 7.83
CA PRO A 136 -33.61 -5.42 8.22
C PRO A 136 -34.82 -4.87 7.47
N GLY A 137 -35.75 -4.22 8.20
CA GLY A 137 -37.02 -3.74 7.64
C GLY A 137 -36.88 -2.74 6.48
N TYR A 138 -35.78 -1.97 6.44
CA TYR A 138 -35.51 -1.03 5.35
C TYR A 138 -35.40 -1.72 3.98
N ILE A 139 -35.03 -3.00 3.91
CA ILE A 139 -34.90 -3.73 2.64
C ILE A 139 -36.27 -3.86 1.98
N SER A 140 -37.28 -4.29 2.74
CA SER A 140 -38.65 -4.45 2.25
C SER A 140 -39.29 -3.12 1.86
N GLU A 141 -39.09 -2.07 2.66
CA GLU A 141 -39.61 -0.72 2.36
C GLU A 141 -39.01 -0.14 1.07
N ARG A 142 -37.68 -0.26 0.92
CA ARG A 142 -36.94 0.20 -0.26
C ARG A 142 -37.37 -0.54 -1.52
N LEU A 143 -37.57 -1.86 -1.44
CA LEU A 143 -38.05 -2.68 -2.55
C LEU A 143 -39.47 -2.31 -2.99
N ALA A 144 -40.39 -2.10 -2.04
CA ALA A 144 -41.75 -1.70 -2.36
C ALA A 144 -41.79 -0.37 -3.13
N LEU A 145 -40.97 0.61 -2.72
CA LEU A 145 -40.83 1.89 -3.42
C LEU A 145 -40.17 1.72 -4.80
N TYR A 146 -39.16 0.87 -4.92
CA TYR A 146 -38.52 0.61 -6.21
C TYR A 146 -39.50 -0.02 -7.21
N GLU A 147 -40.30 -0.99 -6.79
CA GLU A 147 -41.28 -1.66 -7.66
C GLU A 147 -42.35 -0.69 -8.18
N SER A 148 -42.78 0.31 -7.39
CA SER A 148 -43.70 1.34 -7.88
C SER A 148 -43.03 2.23 -8.93
N LEU A 149 -41.79 2.68 -8.67
CA LEU A 149 -41.04 3.54 -9.57
C LEU A 149 -40.63 2.83 -10.88
N LYS A 150 -40.31 1.54 -10.78
CA LYS A 150 -39.95 0.69 -11.92
C LYS A 150 -41.11 0.58 -12.90
N LYS A 151 -42.33 0.36 -12.40
CA LYS A 151 -43.55 0.33 -13.23
C LYS A 151 -43.76 1.64 -14.00
N GLU A 152 -43.55 2.78 -13.35
CA GLU A 152 -43.66 4.09 -14.00
C GLU A 152 -42.59 4.27 -15.09
N SER A 153 -41.33 3.91 -14.79
CA SER A 153 -40.22 3.97 -15.74
C SER A 153 -40.44 3.04 -16.94
N ASP A 154 -40.92 1.82 -16.72
CA ASP A 154 -41.19 0.86 -17.79
C ASP A 154 -42.33 1.33 -18.70
N ALA A 155 -43.36 1.95 -18.14
CA ALA A 155 -44.41 2.58 -18.92
C ALA A 155 -43.89 3.73 -19.79
N LEU A 156 -42.94 4.53 -19.28
CA LEU A 156 -42.27 5.58 -20.06
C LEU A 156 -41.40 5.00 -21.18
N LEU A 157 -40.61 3.96 -20.88
CA LEU A 157 -39.77 3.30 -21.87
C LEU A 157 -40.61 2.66 -22.98
N ALA A 158 -41.73 2.02 -22.64
CA ALA A 158 -42.67 1.46 -23.60
C ALA A 158 -43.30 2.54 -24.51
N LYS A 159 -43.58 3.74 -23.99
CA LYS A 159 -44.04 4.87 -24.81
C LYS A 159 -42.94 5.39 -25.75
N ARG A 160 -41.68 5.38 -25.31
CA ARG A 160 -40.54 5.78 -26.17
C ARG A 160 -40.29 4.77 -27.28
N SER A 161 -40.34 3.47 -26.97
CA SER A 161 -40.14 2.40 -27.96
C SER A 161 -41.24 2.36 -29.03
N GLN A 162 -42.48 2.76 -28.70
CA GLN A 162 -43.56 2.96 -29.68
C GLN A 162 -43.25 4.06 -30.70
N ASN A 163 -42.45 5.06 -30.32
CA ASN A 163 -41.98 6.14 -31.21
C ASN A 163 -40.54 5.91 -31.69
N SER A 164 -40.11 4.65 -31.76
CA SER A 164 -38.77 4.26 -32.22
C SER A 164 -38.52 4.71 -33.66
N LYS A 165 -37.27 5.08 -33.92
CA LYS A 165 -36.77 5.48 -35.24
C LYS A 165 -35.71 4.49 -35.68
N ASP A 166 -35.58 4.29 -36.99
CA ASP A 166 -34.45 3.53 -37.53
C ASP A 166 -33.16 4.32 -37.26
N ILE A 167 -32.16 3.61 -36.72
CA ILE A 167 -30.84 4.14 -36.39
C ILE A 167 -29.75 3.23 -36.94
N THR A 168 -28.57 3.79 -37.14
CA THR A 168 -27.38 3.07 -37.61
C THR A 168 -26.39 2.88 -36.49
N VAL A 169 -25.94 1.64 -36.29
CA VAL A 169 -24.89 1.28 -35.33
C VAL A 169 -23.62 0.93 -36.09
N GLU A 170 -22.54 1.65 -35.84
CA GLU A 170 -21.24 1.42 -36.47
C GLU A 170 -20.34 0.59 -35.52
N LEU A 171 -19.86 -0.55 -36.00
CA LEU A 171 -18.95 -1.43 -35.28
C LEU A 171 -17.48 -1.05 -35.53
N PRO A 172 -16.51 -1.52 -34.73
CA PRO A 172 -15.11 -1.12 -34.84
C PRO A 172 -14.43 -1.52 -36.15
N ASP A 173 -14.97 -2.51 -36.87
CA ASP A 173 -14.52 -2.95 -38.19
C ASP A 173 -15.12 -2.11 -39.35
N GLY A 174 -15.91 -1.08 -39.02
CA GLY A 174 -16.62 -0.22 -39.96
C GLY A 174 -17.94 -0.82 -40.46
N GLN A 175 -18.34 -2.01 -39.99
CA GLN A 175 -19.63 -2.59 -40.35
C GLN A 175 -20.77 -1.76 -39.75
N LYS A 176 -21.79 -1.49 -40.56
CA LYS A 176 -23.01 -0.77 -40.15
C LYS A 176 -24.17 -1.75 -39.97
N VAL A 177 -24.75 -1.75 -38.78
CA VAL A 177 -25.89 -2.59 -38.38
C VAL A 177 -27.13 -1.71 -38.26
N ALA A 178 -28.23 -2.13 -38.88
CA ALA A 178 -29.51 -1.45 -38.76
C ALA A 178 -30.15 -1.77 -37.39
N ALA A 179 -30.59 -0.76 -36.68
CA ALA A 179 -31.16 -0.89 -35.34
C ALA A 179 -32.36 0.06 -35.16
N LYS A 180 -33.09 -0.08 -34.06
CA LYS A 180 -34.22 0.79 -33.70
C LYS A 180 -33.98 1.49 -32.38
N SER A 181 -34.15 2.81 -32.36
CA SER A 181 -33.97 3.59 -31.13
C SER A 181 -34.96 3.17 -30.05
N TRP A 182 -34.51 3.18 -28.79
CA TRP A 182 -35.27 2.75 -27.62
C TRP A 182 -35.74 1.27 -27.64
N VAL A 183 -35.28 0.48 -28.61
CA VAL A 183 -35.63 -0.94 -28.78
C VAL A 183 -34.38 -1.80 -28.81
N THR A 184 -33.47 -1.51 -29.75
CA THR A 184 -32.26 -2.32 -29.95
C THR A 184 -31.26 -2.06 -28.82
N THR A 185 -30.72 -3.12 -28.21
CA THR A 185 -29.68 -3.03 -27.18
C THR A 185 -28.32 -3.50 -27.72
N PRO A 186 -27.20 -3.06 -27.12
CA PRO A 186 -25.89 -3.61 -27.43
C PRO A 186 -25.81 -5.14 -27.34
N TYR A 187 -26.52 -5.74 -26.38
CA TYR A 187 -26.60 -7.20 -26.24
C TYR A 187 -27.26 -7.87 -27.45
N GLN A 188 -28.34 -7.28 -27.98
CA GLN A 188 -29.01 -7.83 -29.17
C GLN A 188 -28.10 -7.77 -30.39
N VAL A 189 -27.39 -6.65 -30.58
CA VAL A 189 -26.37 -6.53 -31.65
C VAL A 189 -25.27 -7.58 -31.45
N ALA A 190 -24.80 -7.81 -30.22
CA ALA A 190 -23.82 -8.85 -29.93
C ALA A 190 -24.31 -10.25 -30.30
N CYS A 191 -25.58 -10.57 -30.00
CA CYS A 191 -26.22 -11.84 -30.36
C CYS A 191 -26.33 -12.03 -31.87
N GLU A 192 -26.62 -10.97 -32.63
CA GLU A 192 -26.66 -11.01 -34.10
C GLU A 192 -25.30 -11.31 -34.72
N ILE A 193 -24.21 -10.83 -34.10
CA ILE A 193 -22.84 -11.12 -34.53
C ILE A 193 -22.48 -12.58 -34.18
N SER A 194 -22.55 -12.94 -32.90
CA SER A 194 -22.41 -14.34 -32.45
C SER A 194 -22.81 -14.52 -30.98
N GLN A 195 -23.39 -15.67 -30.66
CA GLN A 195 -23.72 -16.00 -29.26
C GLN A 195 -22.46 -16.03 -28.37
N GLY A 196 -21.32 -16.50 -28.90
CA GLY A 196 -20.06 -16.53 -28.16
C GLY A 196 -19.55 -15.14 -27.79
N LEU A 197 -19.75 -14.13 -28.65
CA LEU A 197 -19.42 -12.74 -28.34
C LEU A 197 -20.36 -12.19 -27.25
N ALA A 198 -21.66 -12.39 -27.41
CA ALA A 198 -22.67 -11.94 -26.44
C ALA A 198 -22.47 -12.55 -25.03
N ASP A 199 -22.11 -13.84 -24.97
CA ASP A 199 -21.86 -14.56 -23.72
C ASP A 199 -20.57 -14.10 -23.03
N ASN A 200 -19.57 -13.63 -23.77
CA ASN A 200 -18.29 -13.17 -23.23
C ASN A 200 -18.22 -11.64 -23.03
N ALA A 201 -19.14 -10.88 -23.63
CA ALA A 201 -19.23 -9.44 -23.43
C ALA A 201 -19.53 -9.11 -21.95
N VAL A 202 -18.78 -8.17 -21.40
CA VAL A 202 -18.94 -7.67 -20.03
C VAL A 202 -19.75 -6.40 -20.04
N ILE A 203 -19.39 -5.47 -20.91
CA ILE A 203 -20.01 -4.15 -21.06
C ILE A 203 -19.90 -3.66 -22.51
N SER A 204 -20.57 -2.57 -22.87
CA SER A 204 -20.40 -1.88 -24.15
C SER A 204 -19.89 -0.45 -23.99
N ARG A 205 -19.30 0.09 -25.05
CA ARG A 205 -18.99 1.52 -25.20
C ARG A 205 -19.82 2.07 -26.36
N VAL A 206 -20.60 3.11 -26.10
CA VAL A 206 -21.48 3.77 -27.08
C VAL A 206 -21.03 5.22 -27.20
N ASN A 207 -20.59 5.64 -28.38
CA ASN A 207 -20.04 6.99 -28.64
C ASN A 207 -18.93 7.41 -27.65
N GLY A 208 -18.07 6.47 -27.26
CA GLY A 208 -16.98 6.71 -26.31
C GLY A 208 -17.35 6.53 -24.83
N GLU A 209 -18.64 6.45 -24.49
CA GLU A 209 -19.12 6.31 -23.10
C GLU A 209 -19.47 4.86 -22.76
N LEU A 210 -19.20 4.42 -21.52
CA LEU A 210 -19.58 3.08 -21.06
C LEU A 210 -21.10 2.96 -20.90
N TRP A 211 -21.65 1.85 -21.38
CA TRP A 211 -23.09 1.66 -21.57
C TRP A 211 -23.50 0.23 -21.22
N ASP A 212 -24.56 0.06 -20.41
CA ASP A 212 -25.10 -1.25 -20.03
C ASP A 212 -25.54 -2.05 -21.26
N LEU A 213 -25.21 -3.35 -21.30
CA LEU A 213 -25.52 -4.20 -22.46
C LEU A 213 -27.03 -4.32 -22.75
N ASP A 214 -27.87 -4.19 -21.72
CA ASP A 214 -29.33 -4.24 -21.83
C ASP A 214 -29.98 -2.85 -21.93
N ARG A 215 -29.20 -1.75 -21.90
CA ARG A 215 -29.74 -0.40 -22.07
C ARG A 215 -29.99 -0.12 -23.56
N PRO A 216 -31.22 0.22 -23.98
CA PRO A 216 -31.52 0.50 -25.39
C PRO A 216 -30.71 1.66 -25.95
N LEU A 217 -30.33 1.55 -27.22
CA LEU A 217 -29.65 2.61 -27.96
C LEU A 217 -30.64 3.73 -28.30
N GLU A 218 -30.23 4.98 -28.14
CA GLU A 218 -31.15 6.12 -28.23
C GLU A 218 -31.10 6.82 -29.61
N GLN A 219 -29.98 6.71 -30.32
CA GLN A 219 -29.68 7.37 -31.59
C GLN A 219 -28.57 6.63 -32.35
N ASP A 220 -28.22 7.13 -33.54
CA ASP A 220 -27.05 6.66 -34.29
C ASP A 220 -25.79 6.71 -33.42
N CYS A 221 -25.01 5.64 -33.45
CA CYS A 221 -23.85 5.53 -32.57
C CYS A 221 -22.77 4.58 -33.07
N SER A 222 -21.56 4.79 -32.59
CA SER A 222 -20.49 3.79 -32.64
C SER A 222 -20.62 2.86 -31.44
N LEU A 223 -20.59 1.54 -31.66
CA LEU A 223 -20.69 0.52 -30.62
C LEU A 223 -19.42 -0.34 -30.57
N GLU A 224 -18.81 -0.41 -29.38
CA GLU A 224 -17.74 -1.34 -29.07
C GLU A 224 -18.20 -2.30 -27.97
N LEU A 225 -17.94 -3.60 -28.14
CA LEU A 225 -18.26 -4.63 -27.14
C LEU A 225 -16.99 -5.02 -26.39
N LEU A 226 -16.98 -4.75 -25.08
CA LEU A 226 -15.80 -4.95 -24.25
C LEU A 226 -15.90 -6.28 -23.48
N ARG A 227 -14.82 -7.05 -23.51
CA ARG A 227 -14.67 -8.29 -22.73
C ARG A 227 -13.74 -8.05 -21.53
N PHE A 228 -13.59 -9.06 -20.67
CA PHE A 228 -12.81 -8.95 -19.44
C PHE A 228 -11.30 -8.68 -19.65
N ASP A 229 -10.79 -8.77 -20.87
CA ASP A 229 -9.41 -8.41 -21.24
C ASP A 229 -9.18 -6.90 -21.32
N ASN A 230 -10.24 -6.08 -21.28
CA ASN A 230 -10.16 -4.62 -21.30
C ASN A 230 -10.25 -4.02 -19.88
N GLU A 231 -9.46 -2.98 -19.57
CA GLU A 231 -9.38 -2.35 -18.25
C GLU A 231 -10.74 -1.75 -17.80
N ASP A 232 -11.47 -1.06 -18.69
CA ASP A 232 -12.78 -0.49 -18.37
C ASP A 232 -13.80 -1.59 -18.05
N ALA A 233 -13.74 -2.70 -18.79
CA ALA A 233 -14.60 -3.86 -18.54
C ALA A 233 -14.27 -4.53 -17.20
N GLN A 234 -12.99 -4.65 -16.83
CA GLN A 234 -12.59 -5.17 -15.52
C GLN A 234 -13.13 -4.29 -14.39
N ALA A 235 -13.02 -2.96 -14.52
CA ALA A 235 -13.56 -2.03 -13.54
C ALA A 235 -15.09 -2.19 -13.37
N VAL A 236 -15.86 -2.25 -14.45
CA VAL A 236 -17.32 -2.49 -14.41
C VAL A 236 -17.66 -3.86 -13.81
N TYR A 237 -16.89 -4.88 -14.15
CA TYR A 237 -17.06 -6.23 -13.63
C TYR A 237 -16.84 -6.31 -12.12
N TRP A 238 -15.77 -5.71 -11.62
CA TRP A 238 -15.47 -5.64 -10.19
C TRP A 238 -16.44 -4.73 -9.44
N HIS A 239 -16.91 -3.65 -10.08
CA HIS A 239 -17.95 -2.81 -9.50
C HIS A 239 -19.27 -3.58 -9.31
N SER A 240 -19.66 -4.40 -10.29
CA SER A 240 -20.82 -5.30 -10.17
C SER A 240 -20.61 -6.36 -9.09
N SER A 241 -19.37 -6.81 -8.91
CA SER A 241 -18.98 -7.74 -7.85
C SER A 241 -19.04 -7.11 -6.46
N ALA A 242 -18.75 -5.81 -6.36
CA ALA A 242 -18.97 -5.05 -5.14
C ALA A 242 -20.46 -5.10 -4.76
N HIS A 243 -21.39 -4.89 -5.69
CA HIS A 243 -22.83 -4.98 -5.39
C HIS A 243 -23.25 -6.37 -4.86
N VAL A 244 -22.70 -7.46 -5.41
CA VAL A 244 -22.93 -8.81 -4.86
C VAL A 244 -22.47 -8.90 -3.40
N LEU A 245 -21.30 -8.34 -3.09
CA LEU A 245 -20.80 -8.26 -1.71
C LEU A 245 -21.67 -7.35 -0.83
N GLY A 246 -22.14 -6.22 -1.36
CA GLY A 246 -23.02 -5.28 -0.66
C GLY A 246 -24.33 -5.93 -0.24
N GLU A 247 -24.95 -6.74 -1.11
CA GLU A 247 -26.14 -7.52 -0.76
C GLU A 247 -25.84 -8.51 0.37
N ALA A 248 -24.76 -9.28 0.25
CA ALA A 248 -24.35 -10.23 1.28
C ALA A 248 -24.09 -9.52 2.62
N MET A 249 -23.51 -8.33 2.60
CA MET A 249 -23.25 -7.51 3.78
C MET A 249 -24.54 -6.95 4.42
N GLU A 250 -25.52 -6.48 3.64
CA GLU A 250 -26.83 -6.08 4.17
C GLU A 250 -27.55 -7.27 4.85
N ARG A 251 -27.52 -8.45 4.21
CA ARG A 251 -28.12 -9.68 4.73
C ARG A 251 -27.41 -10.22 5.99
N PHE A 252 -26.09 -10.08 6.06
CA PHE A 252 -25.29 -10.63 7.16
C PHE A 252 -25.18 -9.69 8.37
N TYR A 253 -24.89 -8.40 8.12
CA TYR A 253 -24.62 -7.43 9.19
C TYR A 253 -25.74 -6.43 9.44
N GLY A 254 -26.54 -6.11 8.42
CA GLY A 254 -27.70 -5.20 8.53
C GLY A 254 -27.40 -3.70 8.78
N GLY A 255 -26.15 -3.30 8.80
CA GLY A 255 -25.70 -1.89 8.86
C GLY A 255 -25.89 -1.09 7.56
N CYS A 256 -25.21 0.07 7.46
CA CYS A 256 -25.38 1.02 6.34
C CYS A 256 -24.24 0.93 5.33
N LEU A 257 -24.55 0.53 4.10
CA LEU A 257 -23.60 0.56 2.99
C LEU A 257 -23.15 1.99 2.64
N CYS A 258 -21.86 2.15 2.34
CA CYS A 258 -21.22 3.42 2.04
C CYS A 258 -20.69 3.42 0.60
N TYR A 259 -19.38 3.26 0.41
CA TYR A 259 -18.70 3.24 -0.89
C TYR A 259 -18.32 1.81 -1.30
N GLY A 260 -18.58 1.46 -2.56
CA GLY A 260 -18.22 0.17 -3.14
C GLY A 260 -17.53 0.26 -4.51
N PRO A 261 -16.38 0.95 -4.64
CA PRO A 261 -15.74 1.15 -5.93
C PRO A 261 -14.91 -0.09 -6.36
N PRO A 262 -14.71 -0.26 -7.67
CA PRO A 262 -13.63 -1.12 -8.15
C PRO A 262 -12.27 -0.50 -7.80
N ILE A 263 -11.25 -1.34 -7.67
CA ILE A 263 -9.85 -0.96 -7.50
C ILE A 263 -8.99 -1.75 -8.47
N GLU A 264 -7.72 -1.38 -8.60
CA GLU A 264 -6.77 -2.21 -9.34
C GLU A 264 -6.74 -3.63 -8.74
N ASN A 265 -7.01 -4.63 -9.56
CA ASN A 265 -7.10 -6.03 -9.16
C ASN A 265 -8.15 -6.31 -8.07
N GLY A 266 -9.34 -5.72 -8.16
CA GLY A 266 -10.50 -6.14 -7.36
C GLY A 266 -11.49 -5.03 -7.03
N PHE A 267 -12.09 -5.12 -5.84
CA PHE A 267 -13.04 -4.15 -5.32
C PHE A 267 -13.01 -4.15 -3.79
N TYR A 268 -13.62 -3.14 -3.19
CA TYR A 268 -13.99 -3.19 -1.77
C TYR A 268 -15.40 -2.68 -1.56
N TYR A 269 -15.97 -2.95 -0.39
CA TYR A 269 -17.16 -2.27 0.10
C TYR A 269 -16.99 -1.78 1.54
N ASP A 270 -17.36 -0.52 1.76
CA ASP A 270 -17.42 0.10 3.07
C ASP A 270 -18.83 0.01 3.64
N MET A 271 -18.89 -0.33 4.92
CA MET A 271 -20.14 -0.41 5.65
C MET A 271 -19.98 0.11 7.06
N PHE A 272 -20.95 0.90 7.49
CA PHE A 272 -21.05 1.35 8.87
C PHE A 272 -21.84 0.33 9.68
N LEU A 273 -21.18 -0.25 10.69
CA LEU A 273 -21.76 -1.25 11.59
C LEU A 273 -22.11 -0.69 12.99
N GLY A 274 -21.88 0.60 13.22
CA GLY A 274 -21.92 1.21 14.55
C GLY A 274 -20.60 1.02 15.32
N ASP A 275 -20.47 1.70 16.46
CA ASP A 275 -19.19 1.85 17.16
C ASP A 275 -18.69 0.60 17.90
N GLN A 276 -19.50 -0.46 17.98
CA GLN A 276 -19.21 -1.67 18.76
C GLN A 276 -19.03 -2.95 17.92
N LYS A 277 -19.20 -2.88 16.59
CA LYS A 277 -19.15 -4.06 15.70
C LYS A 277 -18.04 -3.89 14.66
N ALA A 278 -17.22 -4.92 14.51
CA ALA A 278 -16.15 -4.98 13.52
C ALA A 278 -16.26 -6.27 12.71
N VAL A 279 -15.75 -6.25 11.49
CA VAL A 279 -15.67 -7.43 10.63
C VAL A 279 -14.53 -8.33 11.09
N SER A 280 -14.75 -9.63 11.18
CA SER A 280 -13.71 -10.61 11.48
C SER A 280 -13.36 -11.48 10.26
N SER A 281 -12.09 -11.84 10.11
CA SER A 281 -11.66 -12.75 9.03
C SER A 281 -12.27 -14.15 9.13
N THR A 282 -12.77 -14.54 10.30
CA THR A 282 -13.50 -15.81 10.49
C THR A 282 -14.85 -15.84 9.78
N GLU A 283 -15.39 -14.67 9.41
CA GLU A 283 -16.71 -14.52 8.77
C GLU A 283 -16.62 -14.56 7.23
N PHE A 284 -15.42 -14.52 6.65
CA PHE A 284 -15.23 -14.49 5.20
C PHE A 284 -15.88 -15.69 4.50
N GLY A 285 -15.76 -16.89 5.09
CA GLY A 285 -16.39 -18.09 4.54
C GLY A 285 -17.92 -17.99 4.48
N ASP A 286 -18.53 -17.41 5.52
CA ASP A 286 -19.99 -17.23 5.59
C ASP A 286 -20.47 -16.19 4.55
N LEU A 287 -19.75 -15.07 4.41
CA LEU A 287 -20.03 -14.05 3.38
C LEU A 287 -19.84 -14.59 1.96
N GLU A 288 -18.80 -15.40 1.71
CA GLU A 288 -18.57 -16.02 0.40
C GLU A 288 -19.69 -17.01 0.03
N VAL A 289 -20.26 -17.73 1.00
CA VAL A 289 -21.42 -18.61 0.76
C VAL A 289 -22.64 -17.79 0.33
N LEU A 290 -22.90 -16.65 0.97
CA LEU A 290 -23.96 -15.71 0.57
C LEU A 290 -23.72 -15.16 -0.84
N CYS A 291 -22.52 -14.67 -1.13
CA CYS A 291 -22.16 -14.16 -2.46
C CYS A 291 -22.36 -15.23 -3.54
N LYS A 292 -21.97 -16.48 -3.27
CA LYS A 292 -22.18 -17.62 -4.19
C LYS A 292 -23.66 -17.92 -4.41
N ALA A 293 -24.51 -17.77 -3.39
CA ALA A 293 -25.96 -17.91 -3.55
C ALA A 293 -26.51 -16.83 -4.50
N VAL A 294 -26.16 -15.56 -4.26
CA VAL A 294 -26.54 -14.41 -5.11
C VAL A 294 -26.08 -14.60 -6.56
N MET A 295 -24.85 -15.08 -6.77
CA MET A 295 -24.31 -15.39 -8.10
C MET A 295 -25.09 -16.51 -8.81
N LYS A 296 -25.53 -17.54 -8.06
CA LYS A 296 -26.29 -18.68 -8.58
C LYS A 296 -27.71 -18.29 -9.00
N GLU A 297 -28.30 -17.32 -8.30
CA GLU A 297 -29.64 -16.79 -8.60
C GLU A 297 -29.70 -16.01 -9.93
N LYS A 298 -28.56 -15.58 -10.48
CA LYS A 298 -28.47 -14.80 -11.73
C LYS A 298 -29.36 -13.55 -11.71
N GLN A 299 -29.38 -12.85 -10.58
CA GLN A 299 -30.17 -11.64 -10.41
C GLN A 299 -29.77 -10.59 -11.47
N PRO A 300 -30.72 -9.98 -12.19
CA PRO A 300 -30.43 -8.95 -13.18
C PRO A 300 -30.04 -7.62 -12.50
N PHE A 301 -29.18 -6.85 -13.16
CA PHE A 301 -28.90 -5.47 -12.76
C PHE A 301 -29.88 -4.53 -13.46
N GLU A 302 -30.77 -3.92 -12.68
CA GLU A 302 -31.85 -3.07 -13.18
C GLU A 302 -31.56 -1.60 -12.89
N ARG A 303 -31.29 -0.83 -13.95
CA ARG A 303 -31.04 0.62 -13.88
C ARG A 303 -32.33 1.41 -13.80
N LEU A 304 -32.40 2.39 -12.89
CA LEU A 304 -33.41 3.45 -12.89
C LEU A 304 -32.76 4.82 -12.71
N GLU A 305 -33.32 5.83 -13.37
CA GLU A 305 -32.98 7.23 -13.16
C GLU A 305 -34.10 7.91 -12.38
N LEU A 306 -33.78 8.50 -11.23
CA LEU A 306 -34.75 9.01 -10.26
C LEU A 306 -34.37 10.42 -9.79
N SER A 307 -35.36 11.19 -9.34
CA SER A 307 -35.11 12.51 -8.75
C SER A 307 -34.40 12.39 -7.39
N LYS A 308 -33.58 13.41 -7.08
CA LYS A 308 -32.88 13.50 -5.80
C LYS A 308 -33.83 13.39 -4.59
N GLU A 309 -35.02 13.98 -4.67
CA GLU A 309 -36.04 13.90 -3.61
C GLU A 309 -36.55 12.49 -3.36
N THR A 310 -36.84 11.73 -4.42
CA THR A 310 -37.28 10.33 -4.31
C THR A 310 -36.18 9.45 -3.72
N LEU A 311 -34.92 9.71 -4.08
CA LEU A 311 -33.77 8.99 -3.55
C LEU A 311 -33.52 9.28 -2.07
N LEU A 312 -33.69 10.53 -1.63
CA LEU A 312 -33.62 10.88 -0.21
C LEU A 312 -34.70 10.18 0.62
N LYS A 313 -35.91 9.98 0.05
CA LYS A 313 -36.96 9.17 0.67
C LYS A 313 -36.56 7.68 0.73
N MET A 314 -36.06 7.15 -0.39
CA MET A 314 -35.64 5.75 -0.52
C MET A 314 -34.51 5.36 0.45
N PHE A 315 -33.53 6.25 0.64
CA PHE A 315 -32.36 5.99 1.47
C PHE A 315 -32.43 6.66 2.85
N LYS A 316 -33.62 7.06 3.32
CA LYS A 316 -33.79 7.76 4.61
C LYS A 316 -33.12 7.05 5.80
N TYR A 317 -33.07 5.71 5.78
CA TYR A 317 -32.43 4.89 6.81
C TYR A 317 -30.88 4.96 6.79
N ASN A 318 -30.28 5.35 5.67
CA ASN A 318 -28.84 5.34 5.44
C ASN A 318 -28.30 6.77 5.35
N LYS A 319 -27.83 7.30 6.48
CA LYS A 319 -27.27 8.66 6.58
C LYS A 319 -26.14 8.93 5.57
N PHE A 320 -25.35 7.92 5.21
CA PHE A 320 -24.22 8.08 4.31
C PHE A 320 -24.66 8.28 2.86
N LYS A 321 -25.66 7.52 2.40
CA LYS A 321 -26.26 7.72 1.06
C LYS A 321 -26.96 9.07 0.97
N CYS A 322 -27.64 9.51 2.04
CA CYS A 322 -28.21 10.86 2.12
C CYS A 322 -27.13 11.96 2.05
N ARG A 323 -26.00 11.81 2.75
CA ARG A 323 -24.85 12.75 2.63
C ARG A 323 -24.32 12.80 1.20
N ILE A 324 -24.09 11.65 0.56
CA ILE A 324 -23.64 11.59 -0.86
C ILE A 324 -24.62 12.32 -1.78
N LEU A 325 -25.93 12.08 -1.62
CA LEU A 325 -26.95 12.78 -2.41
C LEU A 325 -26.89 14.29 -2.20
N ASN A 326 -26.76 14.76 -0.96
CA ASN A 326 -26.76 16.18 -0.66
C ASN A 326 -25.49 16.90 -1.11
N GLU A 327 -24.32 16.30 -0.91
CA GLU A 327 -23.01 16.94 -1.08
C GLU A 327 -22.41 16.70 -2.48
N LYS A 328 -22.65 15.54 -3.10
CA LYS A 328 -21.95 15.13 -4.34
C LYS A 328 -22.84 15.07 -5.57
N VAL A 329 -24.17 15.01 -5.39
CA VAL A 329 -25.11 15.02 -6.52
C VAL A 329 -25.62 16.45 -6.73
N SER A 330 -25.05 17.10 -7.74
CA SER A 330 -25.41 18.45 -8.21
C SER A 330 -26.53 18.44 -9.26
N THR A 331 -26.87 17.28 -9.82
CA THR A 331 -27.91 17.12 -10.84
C THR A 331 -29.29 16.90 -10.22
N PRO A 332 -30.39 17.29 -10.90
CA PRO A 332 -31.76 17.05 -10.42
C PRO A 332 -32.11 15.55 -10.30
N THR A 333 -31.56 14.73 -11.19
CA THR A 333 -31.71 13.28 -11.23
C THR A 333 -30.36 12.58 -11.10
N THR A 334 -30.38 11.35 -10.60
CA THR A 334 -29.25 10.42 -10.62
C THR A 334 -29.78 9.00 -10.66
N THR A 335 -28.89 8.03 -10.86
CA THR A 335 -29.26 6.64 -11.07
C THR A 335 -29.14 5.79 -9.81
N VAL A 336 -29.95 4.73 -9.78
CA VAL A 336 -29.85 3.60 -8.87
C VAL A 336 -29.82 2.31 -9.67
N TYR A 337 -29.17 1.30 -9.10
CA TYR A 337 -29.20 -0.05 -9.62
C TYR A 337 -29.78 -0.99 -8.59
N ARG A 338 -30.73 -1.82 -9.02
CA ARG A 338 -31.21 -2.96 -8.25
C ARG A 338 -30.51 -4.23 -8.71
N CYS A 339 -30.15 -5.06 -7.74
CA CYS A 339 -29.67 -6.42 -7.93
C CYS A 339 -30.33 -7.29 -6.85
N GLY A 340 -31.35 -8.05 -7.22
CA GLY A 340 -32.17 -8.80 -6.25
C GLY A 340 -32.77 -7.89 -5.17
N PRO A 341 -32.52 -8.16 -3.87
CA PRO A 341 -32.99 -7.32 -2.77
C PRO A 341 -32.14 -6.04 -2.55
N LEU A 342 -30.93 -5.98 -3.11
CA LEU A 342 -30.08 -4.79 -3.03
C LEU A 342 -30.57 -3.71 -4.00
N ILE A 343 -30.68 -2.47 -3.50
CA ILE A 343 -30.82 -1.27 -4.34
C ILE A 343 -29.76 -0.29 -3.86
N ASP A 344 -28.83 0.07 -4.75
CA ASP A 344 -27.75 0.99 -4.42
C ASP A 344 -27.71 2.25 -5.31
N LEU A 345 -27.28 3.35 -4.70
CA LEU A 345 -27.00 4.62 -5.37
C LEU A 345 -25.70 4.47 -6.17
N CYS A 346 -25.83 4.37 -7.49
CA CYS A 346 -24.73 4.05 -8.37
C CYS A 346 -24.96 4.64 -9.76
N ARG A 347 -23.91 5.22 -10.36
CA ARG A 347 -23.92 5.73 -11.75
C ARG A 347 -23.89 4.62 -12.80
N GLY A 348 -23.38 3.45 -12.42
CA GLY A 348 -23.13 2.33 -13.31
C GLY A 348 -21.99 2.60 -14.28
N PRO A 349 -21.88 1.80 -15.36
CA PRO A 349 -22.77 0.68 -15.67
C PRO A 349 -22.43 -0.60 -14.88
N HIS A 350 -23.22 -1.66 -15.09
CA HIS A 350 -23.03 -2.99 -14.50
C HIS A 350 -23.06 -4.11 -15.55
N VAL A 351 -22.58 -5.30 -15.15
CA VAL A 351 -22.79 -6.53 -15.93
C VAL A 351 -24.28 -6.88 -15.97
N ARG A 352 -24.72 -7.64 -16.98
CA ARG A 352 -26.15 -7.97 -17.16
C ARG A 352 -26.83 -8.62 -15.94
N HIS A 353 -26.15 -9.59 -15.33
CA HIS A 353 -26.66 -10.32 -14.18
C HIS A 353 -25.51 -10.89 -13.32
N THR A 354 -25.78 -11.16 -12.04
CA THR A 354 -24.77 -11.66 -11.06
C THR A 354 -24.11 -12.95 -11.50
N GLY A 355 -24.83 -13.81 -12.21
CA GLY A 355 -24.28 -15.07 -12.75
C GLY A 355 -23.21 -14.92 -13.84
N LYS A 356 -22.91 -13.70 -14.33
CA LYS A 356 -21.70 -13.43 -15.14
C LYS A 356 -20.45 -13.56 -14.28
N ILE A 357 -20.58 -13.36 -12.97
CA ILE A 357 -19.53 -13.58 -12.00
C ILE A 357 -19.47 -15.08 -11.69
N LYS A 358 -18.32 -15.72 -11.97
CA LYS A 358 -18.17 -17.17 -11.80
C LYS A 358 -17.32 -17.56 -10.61
N ALA A 359 -16.31 -16.76 -10.30
CA ALA A 359 -15.42 -16.98 -9.18
C ALA A 359 -15.27 -15.66 -8.41
N MET A 360 -15.37 -15.73 -7.08
CA MET A 360 -15.19 -14.58 -6.18
C MET A 360 -14.50 -15.07 -4.90
N LYS A 361 -13.63 -14.22 -4.34
CA LYS A 361 -12.94 -14.46 -3.07
C LYS A 361 -12.86 -13.20 -2.24
N ILE A 362 -13.15 -13.32 -0.95
CA ILE A 362 -12.93 -12.27 0.06
C ILE A 362 -11.60 -12.56 0.74
N TYR A 363 -10.69 -11.60 0.75
CA TYR A 363 -9.30 -11.87 1.15
C TYR A 363 -8.75 -10.95 2.24
N LYS A 364 -9.41 -9.82 2.51
CA LYS A 364 -8.93 -8.84 3.49
C LYS A 364 -10.10 -8.00 4.00
N ASN A 365 -10.01 -7.58 5.26
CA ASN A 365 -10.82 -6.50 5.81
C ASN A 365 -9.91 -5.43 6.43
N SER A 366 -10.41 -4.20 6.54
CA SER A 366 -9.74 -3.10 7.23
C SER A 366 -10.77 -2.13 7.83
N SER A 367 -10.28 -1.16 8.61
CA SER A 367 -11.08 -0.02 9.06
C SER A 367 -10.67 1.24 8.30
N THR A 368 -11.62 2.13 8.04
CA THR A 368 -11.35 3.45 7.43
C THR A 368 -12.27 4.50 8.05
N TYR A 369 -12.01 5.77 7.79
CA TYR A 369 -12.89 6.86 8.23
C TYR A 369 -13.69 7.39 7.05
N TRP A 370 -14.88 7.91 7.31
CA TRP A 370 -15.67 8.61 6.30
C TRP A 370 -14.86 9.75 5.68
N GLU A 371 -14.71 9.72 4.35
CA GLU A 371 -13.84 10.63 3.57
C GLU A 371 -12.38 10.72 4.03
N GLY A 372 -11.88 9.71 4.75
CA GLY A 372 -10.52 9.69 5.28
C GLY A 372 -10.28 10.66 6.45
N ARG A 373 -11.33 11.26 7.00
CA ARG A 373 -11.26 12.25 8.08
C ARG A 373 -11.38 11.57 9.45
N SER A 374 -10.32 11.62 10.25
CA SER A 374 -10.22 10.86 11.52
C SER A 374 -11.22 11.28 12.60
N ASP A 375 -11.82 12.46 12.48
CA ASP A 375 -12.88 13.01 13.31
C ASP A 375 -14.29 12.51 12.91
N MET A 376 -14.42 11.79 11.80
CA MET A 376 -15.69 11.27 11.27
C MET A 376 -15.92 9.78 11.61
N GLU A 377 -17.09 9.25 11.23
CA GLU A 377 -17.47 7.88 11.56
C GLU A 377 -16.51 6.83 10.97
N THR A 378 -16.24 5.80 11.77
CA THR A 378 -15.41 4.67 11.36
C THR A 378 -16.24 3.64 10.57
N LEU A 379 -15.72 3.22 9.42
CA LEU A 379 -16.33 2.26 8.50
C LEU A 379 -15.53 0.97 8.46
N GLN A 380 -16.22 -0.15 8.29
CA GLN A 380 -15.59 -1.45 8.03
C GLN A 380 -15.50 -1.67 6.53
N ARG A 381 -14.29 -1.91 6.03
CA ARG A 381 -13.99 -2.16 4.62
C ARG A 381 -13.73 -3.64 4.40
N ILE A 382 -14.41 -4.26 3.45
CA ILE A 382 -14.16 -5.64 3.02
C ILE A 382 -13.67 -5.64 1.58
N TYR A 383 -12.53 -6.29 1.32
CA TYR A 383 -11.93 -6.42 0.00
C TYR A 383 -12.26 -7.77 -0.65
N GLY A 384 -12.61 -7.71 -1.93
CA GLY A 384 -12.91 -8.87 -2.75
C GLY A 384 -12.23 -8.81 -4.11
N ILE A 385 -12.07 -9.98 -4.71
CA ILE A 385 -11.63 -10.16 -6.10
C ILE A 385 -12.58 -11.15 -6.78
N SER A 386 -12.83 -10.96 -8.06
CA SER A 386 -13.69 -11.85 -8.84
C SER A 386 -13.23 -11.96 -10.29
N PHE A 387 -13.60 -13.09 -10.93
CA PHE A 387 -13.18 -13.46 -12.28
C PHE A 387 -14.29 -14.19 -13.05
N PRO A 388 -14.30 -14.06 -14.40
CA PRO A 388 -15.29 -14.71 -15.27
C PRO A 388 -15.09 -16.23 -15.35
N ASP A 389 -13.97 -16.75 -14.85
CA ASP A 389 -13.74 -18.19 -14.70
C ASP A 389 -12.93 -18.53 -13.44
N SER A 390 -12.97 -19.80 -13.04
CA SER A 390 -12.31 -20.29 -11.83
C SER A 390 -10.81 -20.57 -12.01
N LYS A 391 -10.30 -20.66 -13.24
CA LYS A 391 -8.87 -20.84 -13.49
C LYS A 391 -8.13 -19.55 -13.19
N MET A 392 -8.66 -18.40 -13.60
CA MET A 392 -8.11 -17.08 -13.28
C MET A 392 -8.03 -16.84 -11.77
N LEU A 393 -9.05 -17.27 -10.99
CA LEU A 393 -8.99 -17.16 -9.53
C LEU A 393 -7.86 -18.01 -8.94
N LYS A 394 -7.69 -19.26 -9.40
CA LYS A 394 -6.59 -20.13 -8.94
C LYS A 394 -5.23 -19.58 -9.29
N GLU A 395 -5.10 -18.99 -10.47
CA GLU A 395 -3.87 -18.32 -10.90
C GLU A 395 -3.58 -17.10 -10.02
N TRP A 396 -4.58 -16.27 -9.74
CA TRP A 396 -4.47 -15.16 -8.81
C TRP A 396 -4.07 -15.64 -7.40
N GLU A 397 -4.68 -16.72 -6.89
CA GLU A 397 -4.33 -17.30 -5.59
C GLU A 397 -2.88 -17.79 -5.54
N ARG A 398 -2.41 -18.44 -6.61
CA ARG A 398 -1.01 -18.85 -6.74
C ARG A 398 -0.08 -17.63 -6.70
N PHE A 399 -0.39 -16.57 -7.44
CA PHE A 399 0.38 -15.34 -7.42
C PHE A 399 0.39 -14.67 -6.05
N GLN A 400 -0.74 -14.67 -5.32
CA GLN A 400 -0.79 -14.14 -3.96
C GLN A 400 0.06 -14.96 -2.98
N GLU A 401 0.11 -16.28 -3.11
CA GLU A 401 0.95 -17.11 -2.26
C GLU A 401 2.44 -16.91 -2.54
N GLU A 402 2.82 -16.83 -3.82
CA GLU A 402 4.16 -16.46 -4.24
C GLU A 402 4.55 -15.07 -3.69
N ALA A 403 3.65 -14.08 -3.79
CA ALA A 403 3.85 -12.74 -3.24
C ALA A 403 4.09 -12.73 -1.72
N LYS A 404 3.31 -13.51 -0.95
CA LYS A 404 3.47 -13.62 0.51
C LYS A 404 4.82 -14.22 0.90
N THR A 405 5.31 -15.21 0.13
CA THR A 405 6.64 -15.79 0.41
C THR A 405 7.77 -14.82 0.13
N ARG A 406 7.54 -13.84 -0.76
CA ARG A 406 8.51 -12.82 -1.15
C ARG A 406 8.46 -11.55 -0.31
N ASP A 407 7.42 -11.36 0.50
CA ASP A 407 7.19 -10.15 1.30
C ASP A 407 8.43 -9.76 2.12
N HIS A 408 8.94 -8.54 1.86
CA HIS A 408 10.16 -8.04 2.51
C HIS A 408 10.05 -8.00 4.03
N ARG A 409 8.86 -7.90 4.62
CA ARG A 409 8.66 -7.90 6.08
C ARG A 409 8.90 -9.27 6.67
N LYS A 410 8.49 -10.32 5.96
CA LYS A 410 8.74 -11.70 6.36
C LYS A 410 10.21 -12.03 6.19
N ILE A 411 10.76 -11.80 5.00
CA ILE A 411 12.17 -12.07 4.70
C ILE A 411 13.10 -11.22 5.56
N GLY A 412 12.79 -9.95 5.76
CA GLY A 412 13.57 -9.04 6.59
C GLY A 412 13.64 -9.48 8.05
N LYS A 413 12.58 -10.13 8.57
CA LYS A 413 12.60 -10.78 9.87
C LYS A 413 13.41 -12.08 9.84
N ASP A 414 13.15 -12.95 8.87
CA ASP A 414 13.80 -14.27 8.76
C ASP A 414 15.33 -14.17 8.55
N GLN A 415 15.78 -13.10 7.89
CA GLN A 415 17.21 -12.82 7.65
C GLN A 415 17.81 -11.80 8.63
N GLU A 416 17.04 -11.34 9.61
CA GLU A 416 17.49 -10.35 10.62
C GLU A 416 18.04 -9.06 9.98
N LEU A 417 17.33 -8.54 8.98
CA LEU A 417 17.71 -7.31 8.28
C LEU A 417 17.25 -6.07 9.04
N PHE A 418 16.03 -6.08 9.56
CA PHE A 418 15.45 -4.93 10.23
C PHE A 418 14.23 -5.29 11.10
N PHE A 419 13.84 -4.35 11.97
CA PHE A 419 12.57 -4.40 12.70
C PHE A 419 11.96 -3.00 12.86
N PHE A 420 10.72 -2.95 13.34
CA PHE A 420 9.99 -1.72 13.68
C PHE A 420 9.55 -1.78 15.14
N HIS A 421 9.44 -0.62 15.79
CA HIS A 421 9.03 -0.50 17.18
C HIS A 421 7.98 0.59 17.36
N ASP A 422 7.01 0.37 18.24
CA ASP A 422 5.86 1.28 18.44
C ASP A 422 6.26 2.65 19.01
N LEU A 423 7.46 2.76 19.60
CA LEU A 423 8.03 4.04 20.05
C LEU A 423 8.52 4.94 18.90
N SER A 424 8.70 4.39 17.69
CA SER A 424 9.00 5.17 16.49
C SER A 424 8.26 4.57 15.28
N PRO A 425 6.92 4.69 15.22
CA PRO A 425 6.13 4.10 14.15
C PRO A 425 6.58 4.62 12.79
N GLY A 426 6.78 3.73 11.83
CA GLY A 426 7.22 4.09 10.48
C GLY A 426 8.70 4.49 10.39
N SER A 427 9.48 4.33 11.45
CA SER A 427 10.94 4.49 11.43
C SER A 427 11.59 3.13 11.64
N CYS A 428 12.39 2.72 10.66
CA CYS A 428 12.98 1.39 10.65
C CYS A 428 14.27 1.31 11.49
N PHE A 429 14.42 0.21 12.22
CA PHE A 429 15.68 -0.16 12.87
C PHE A 429 16.39 -1.19 11.98
N PHE A 430 17.42 -0.75 11.26
CA PHE A 430 18.28 -1.65 10.51
C PHE A 430 19.24 -2.39 11.46
N LEU A 431 19.21 -3.72 11.40
CA LEU A 431 20.15 -4.61 12.08
C LEU A 431 21.46 -4.71 11.26
N PRO A 432 22.55 -5.29 11.79
CA PRO A 432 23.86 -5.28 11.11
C PRO A 432 23.81 -5.76 9.66
N ARG A 433 23.05 -6.82 9.36
CA ARG A 433 22.87 -7.33 7.99
C ARG A 433 22.09 -6.37 7.08
N GLY A 434 21.02 -5.75 7.58
CA GLY A 434 20.29 -4.75 6.80
C GLY A 434 21.10 -3.46 6.60
N ALA A 435 21.87 -3.05 7.61
CA ALA A 435 22.76 -1.90 7.52
C ALA A 435 23.88 -2.12 6.48
N TYR A 436 24.40 -3.35 6.36
CA TYR A 436 25.34 -3.69 5.28
C TYR A 436 24.73 -3.42 3.89
N ILE A 437 23.51 -3.92 3.64
CA ILE A 437 22.79 -3.69 2.37
C ILE A 437 22.60 -2.18 2.14
N TYR A 438 22.14 -1.47 3.19
CA TYR A 438 21.92 -0.02 3.16
C TYR A 438 23.17 0.76 2.73
N ASN A 439 24.30 0.48 3.39
CA ASN A 439 25.57 1.16 3.12
C ASN A 439 26.10 0.79 1.74
N THR A 440 26.00 -0.49 1.34
CA THR A 440 26.45 -0.96 0.03
C THR A 440 25.68 -0.28 -1.11
N LEU A 441 24.36 -0.07 -0.97
CA LEU A 441 23.57 0.69 -1.95
C LEU A 441 23.95 2.16 -1.99
N THR A 442 24.17 2.76 -0.82
CA THR A 442 24.57 4.18 -0.72
C THR A 442 25.94 4.40 -1.35
N GLU A 443 26.92 3.54 -1.06
CA GLU A 443 28.26 3.55 -1.64
C GLU A 443 28.23 3.36 -3.16
N PHE A 444 27.41 2.43 -3.66
CA PHE A 444 27.23 2.24 -5.10
C PHE A 444 26.79 3.53 -5.79
N ILE A 445 25.80 4.24 -5.23
CA ILE A 445 25.35 5.49 -5.84
C ILE A 445 26.38 6.62 -5.67
N ARG A 446 27.11 6.66 -4.55
CA ARG A 446 28.24 7.60 -4.40
C ARG A 446 29.30 7.39 -5.47
N ASP A 447 29.68 6.15 -5.78
CA ASP A 447 30.63 5.87 -6.86
C ASP A 447 30.16 6.45 -8.20
N GLU A 448 28.86 6.35 -8.48
CA GLU A 448 28.27 6.90 -9.70
C GLU A 448 28.16 8.43 -9.66
N TYR A 449 27.95 9.04 -8.49
CA TYR A 449 28.03 10.49 -8.31
C TYR A 449 29.40 11.02 -8.72
N TRP A 450 30.49 10.40 -8.24
CA TRP A 450 31.85 10.81 -8.57
C TRP A 450 32.13 10.71 -10.07
N ARG A 451 31.72 9.61 -10.72
CA ARG A 451 31.89 9.42 -12.18
C ARG A 451 31.13 10.45 -13.01
N ARG A 452 30.04 11.00 -12.47
CA ARG A 452 29.11 11.89 -13.17
C ARG A 452 29.22 13.35 -12.71
N GLY A 453 30.24 13.68 -11.91
CA GLY A 453 30.54 15.05 -11.49
C GLY A 453 29.50 15.64 -10.53
N PHE A 454 28.84 14.81 -9.72
CA PHE A 454 28.03 15.28 -8.59
C PHE A 454 28.91 15.58 -7.39
N GLN A 455 28.56 16.61 -6.63
CA GLN A 455 29.23 16.98 -5.38
C GLN A 455 28.30 16.62 -4.21
N GLU A 456 28.71 15.68 -3.37
CA GLU A 456 27.95 15.31 -2.17
C GLU A 456 28.03 16.45 -1.13
N VAL A 457 26.88 16.86 -0.60
CA VAL A 457 26.73 17.89 0.42
C VAL A 457 25.98 17.33 1.62
N ALA A 458 26.10 18.01 2.77
CA ALA A 458 25.33 17.71 3.97
C ALA A 458 24.58 18.96 4.41
N SER A 459 23.27 18.82 4.63
CA SER A 459 22.37 19.91 5.02
C SER A 459 21.67 19.63 6.36
N PRO A 460 21.31 20.65 7.17
CA PRO A 460 20.56 20.48 8.41
C PRO A 460 19.28 19.64 8.27
N ASN A 461 18.84 19.03 9.38
CA ASN A 461 17.58 18.27 9.44
C ASN A 461 16.38 19.09 9.91
N VAL A 462 16.63 20.20 10.60
CA VAL A 462 15.61 21.05 11.24
C VAL A 462 15.76 22.46 10.69
N TYR A 463 14.66 23.05 10.24
CA TYR A 463 14.62 24.42 9.72
C TYR A 463 13.44 25.19 10.29
N ASN A 464 13.59 26.50 10.36
CA ASN A 464 12.50 27.44 10.64
C ASN A 464 11.42 27.36 9.54
N SER A 465 10.14 27.53 9.89
CA SER A 465 9.00 27.44 8.96
C SER A 465 9.11 28.40 7.77
N LYS A 466 9.77 29.56 7.99
CA LYS A 466 10.03 30.59 6.97
C LYS A 466 10.71 30.03 5.71
N LEU A 467 11.55 29.00 5.84
CA LEU A 467 12.16 28.33 4.68
C LEU A 467 11.10 27.66 3.81
N TRP A 468 10.17 26.94 4.43
CA TRP A 468 9.11 26.21 3.76
C TRP A 468 8.07 27.15 3.17
N GLU A 469 7.77 28.26 3.86
CA GLU A 469 6.91 29.34 3.36
C GLU A 469 7.51 29.98 2.10
N THR A 470 8.80 30.31 2.13
CA THR A 470 9.54 30.85 0.97
C THR A 470 9.44 29.88 -0.21
N SER A 471 9.72 28.60 0.04
CA SER A 471 9.67 27.56 -0.99
C SER A 471 8.25 27.25 -1.51
N GLY A 472 7.20 27.63 -0.78
CA GLY A 472 5.80 27.30 -1.10
C GLY A 472 5.33 25.95 -0.53
N HIS A 473 6.22 25.16 0.04
CA HIS A 473 5.89 23.86 0.61
C HIS A 473 5.05 23.96 1.88
N TRP A 474 5.12 25.07 2.62
CA TRP A 474 4.28 25.23 3.82
C TRP A 474 2.78 25.23 3.46
N GLN A 475 2.40 25.91 2.38
CA GLN A 475 1.01 26.04 1.93
C GLN A 475 0.44 24.74 1.37
N HIS A 476 1.29 23.85 0.86
CA HIS A 476 0.87 22.62 0.18
C HIS A 476 1.19 21.32 0.93
N TYR A 477 2.10 21.36 1.91
CA TYR A 477 2.69 20.15 2.50
C TYR A 477 2.79 20.17 4.03
N SER A 478 2.45 21.28 4.70
CA SER A 478 2.58 21.43 6.17
C SER A 478 1.87 20.35 6.98
N GLU A 479 0.70 19.88 6.54
CA GLU A 479 -0.04 18.78 7.19
C GLU A 479 0.76 17.47 7.24
N ASN A 480 1.66 17.26 6.27
CA ASN A 480 2.52 16.09 6.16
C ASN A 480 3.93 16.34 6.73
N MET A 481 4.16 17.43 7.47
CA MET A 481 5.43 17.75 8.09
C MET A 481 5.40 17.51 9.60
N PHE A 482 6.53 17.10 10.17
CA PHE A 482 6.71 17.13 11.62
C PHE A 482 7.19 18.53 12.02
N SER A 483 6.28 19.33 12.59
CA SER A 483 6.57 20.67 13.10
C SER A 483 6.45 20.74 14.61
N PHE A 484 7.23 21.62 15.23
CA PHE A 484 7.25 21.86 16.67
C PHE A 484 7.62 23.32 16.97
N PRO A 485 7.05 23.91 18.03
CA PRO A 485 7.42 25.26 18.45
C PRO A 485 8.83 25.27 19.05
N VAL A 486 9.61 26.30 18.74
CA VAL A 486 10.90 26.60 19.37
C VAL A 486 10.93 28.09 19.64
N GLU A 487 10.90 28.46 20.92
CA GLU A 487 10.76 29.86 21.36
C GLU A 487 9.49 30.49 20.74
N GLU A 488 9.62 31.56 19.98
CA GLU A 488 8.51 32.28 19.32
C GLU A 488 8.25 31.80 17.88
N ASP A 489 9.11 30.93 17.34
CA ASP A 489 9.03 30.48 15.95
C ASP A 489 8.61 29.00 15.85
N VAL A 490 8.10 28.60 14.68
CA VAL A 490 7.82 27.20 14.36
C VAL A 490 8.98 26.61 13.57
N PHE A 491 9.47 25.46 13.99
CA PHE A 491 10.47 24.69 13.26
C PHE A 491 9.85 23.39 12.74
N ALA A 492 10.45 22.83 11.69
CA ALA A 492 10.03 21.55 11.15
C ALA A 492 11.23 20.71 10.73
N LEU A 493 11.07 19.39 10.85
CA LEU A 493 11.97 18.43 10.22
C LEU A 493 11.80 18.53 8.70
N LYS A 494 12.91 18.49 7.96
CA LYS A 494 12.87 18.60 6.50
C LYS A 494 12.11 17.41 5.86
N PRO A 495 11.10 17.66 5.00
CA PRO A 495 10.45 16.61 4.22
C PRO A 495 11.14 16.34 2.87
N MET A 496 12.08 17.21 2.48
CA MET A 496 12.86 17.18 1.24
C MET A 496 14.13 18.04 1.38
N ASN A 497 15.13 17.84 0.51
CA ASN A 497 16.40 18.58 0.59
C ASN A 497 16.44 19.88 -0.24
N CYS A 498 15.57 20.02 -1.24
CA CYS A 498 15.64 21.06 -2.27
C CYS A 498 15.78 22.50 -1.73
N PRO A 499 14.96 22.93 -0.74
CA PRO A 499 15.09 24.28 -0.18
C PRO A 499 16.45 24.54 0.48
N GLY A 500 17.05 23.54 1.14
CA GLY A 500 18.40 23.66 1.70
C GLY A 500 19.46 23.82 0.61
N HIS A 501 19.32 23.13 -0.52
CA HIS A 501 20.24 23.25 -1.65
C HIS A 501 20.11 24.61 -2.35
N CYS A 502 18.91 25.22 -2.35
CA CYS A 502 18.72 26.59 -2.83
C CYS A 502 19.52 27.60 -1.99
N LEU A 503 19.53 27.44 -0.65
CA LEU A 503 20.37 28.26 0.24
C LEU A 503 21.87 28.06 -0.04
N MET A 504 22.30 26.82 -0.31
CA MET A 504 23.69 26.54 -0.67
C MET A 504 24.08 27.17 -2.01
N PHE A 505 23.17 27.16 -3.00
CA PHE A 505 23.38 27.85 -4.27
C PHE A 505 23.57 29.35 -4.05
N SER A 506 22.66 29.99 -3.29
CA SER A 506 22.64 31.44 -3.06
C SER A 506 23.69 31.96 -2.08
N HIS A 507 24.40 31.08 -1.37
CA HIS A 507 25.43 31.46 -0.39
C HIS A 507 26.53 32.37 -0.96
N ARG A 508 26.83 32.26 -2.26
CA ARG A 508 27.75 33.15 -2.98
C ARG A 508 27.30 33.41 -4.41
N PRO A 509 27.75 34.50 -5.05
CA PRO A 509 27.54 34.73 -6.48
C PRO A 509 28.03 33.54 -7.32
N ARG A 510 27.27 33.21 -8.37
CA ARG A 510 27.55 32.10 -9.30
C ARG A 510 27.82 32.64 -10.71
N SER A 511 28.78 32.05 -11.42
CA SER A 511 29.02 32.34 -12.84
C SER A 511 28.38 31.24 -13.71
N TRP A 512 27.94 31.60 -14.92
CA TRP A 512 27.52 30.63 -15.94
C TRP A 512 28.56 29.53 -16.21
N ARG A 513 29.86 29.80 -15.95
CA ARG A 513 30.97 28.82 -16.10
C ARG A 513 30.93 27.68 -15.08
N GLU A 514 30.25 27.88 -13.96
CA GLU A 514 30.06 26.86 -12.93
C GLU A 514 28.87 25.95 -13.23
N LEU A 515 28.01 26.32 -14.18
CA LEU A 515 26.83 25.56 -14.54
C LEU A 515 27.16 24.56 -15.66
N PRO A 516 26.71 23.29 -15.55
CA PRO A 516 25.76 22.78 -14.56
C PRO A 516 26.42 22.45 -13.19
N LEU A 517 25.82 22.96 -12.11
CA LEU A 517 26.20 22.64 -10.73
C LEU A 517 25.33 21.50 -10.21
N ARG A 518 25.94 20.39 -9.80
CA ARG A 518 25.25 19.17 -9.38
C ARG A 518 25.48 18.88 -7.90
N LEU A 519 24.47 19.10 -7.05
CA LEU A 519 24.54 18.80 -5.62
C LEU A 519 23.79 17.51 -5.31
N ALA A 520 24.43 16.56 -4.62
CA ALA A 520 23.83 15.31 -4.17
C ALA A 520 23.78 15.27 -2.63
N ASP A 521 22.74 14.69 -2.05
CA ASP A 521 22.55 14.68 -0.59
C ASP A 521 21.78 13.43 -0.14
N PHE A 522 22.44 12.58 0.64
CA PHE A 522 21.80 11.47 1.35
C PHE A 522 21.19 11.94 2.68
N GLY A 523 20.58 13.12 2.71
CA GLY A 523 20.03 13.74 3.90
C GLY A 523 18.86 12.95 4.48
N VAL A 524 18.73 12.96 5.81
CA VAL A 524 17.60 12.30 6.48
C VAL A 524 16.35 13.14 6.33
N LEU A 525 15.31 12.54 5.77
CA LEU A 525 14.02 13.18 5.50
C LEU A 525 12.93 12.60 6.40
N HIS A 526 11.96 13.44 6.75
CA HIS A 526 10.82 13.05 7.55
C HIS A 526 9.50 13.53 6.94
N ARG A 527 8.54 12.61 6.81
CA ARG A 527 7.16 12.90 6.38
C ARG A 527 6.19 12.34 7.39
N ASN A 528 5.24 13.14 7.86
CA ASN A 528 4.23 12.75 8.85
C ASN A 528 3.10 11.93 8.20
N GLU A 529 3.48 10.78 7.64
CA GLU A 529 2.53 9.83 7.05
C GLU A 529 1.53 9.33 8.10
N LEU A 530 0.27 9.16 7.69
CA LEU A 530 -0.77 8.60 8.54
C LEU A 530 -0.39 7.18 8.98
N SER A 531 -0.52 6.88 10.27
CA SER A 531 -0.08 5.60 10.86
C SER A 531 -0.68 4.38 10.17
N GLY A 532 -1.95 4.45 9.75
CA GLY A 532 -2.63 3.37 9.03
C GLY A 532 -2.12 3.11 7.60
N THR A 533 -1.29 4.00 7.05
CA THR A 533 -0.71 3.86 5.70
C THR A 533 0.71 3.29 5.70
N LEU A 534 1.35 3.22 6.88
CA LEU A 534 2.71 2.70 7.02
C LEU A 534 2.76 1.21 6.67
N THR A 535 3.76 0.82 5.89
CA THR A 535 3.91 -0.58 5.46
C THR A 535 5.37 -0.96 5.29
N GLY A 536 5.94 -1.62 6.30
CA GLY A 536 7.32 -2.10 6.25
C GLY A 536 8.27 -1.00 5.80
N LEU A 537 9.13 -1.31 4.82
CA LEU A 537 10.06 -0.35 4.23
C LEU A 537 9.50 0.41 3.01
N THR A 538 8.35 0.03 2.47
CA THR A 538 7.80 0.66 1.25
C THR A 538 7.11 2.01 1.50
N ARG A 539 6.63 2.23 2.73
CA ARG A 539 6.08 3.53 3.18
C ARG A 539 6.43 3.76 4.65
N VAL A 540 7.32 4.74 4.87
CA VAL A 540 7.97 5.06 6.15
C VAL A 540 7.88 6.56 6.43
N ARG A 541 7.99 6.94 7.71
CA ARG A 541 8.06 8.34 8.16
C ARG A 541 9.44 8.92 8.05
N ARG A 542 10.47 8.12 8.33
CA ARG A 542 11.89 8.48 8.19
C ARG A 542 12.49 7.73 7.01
N PHE A 543 13.20 8.43 6.14
CA PHE A 543 13.90 7.83 5.02
C PHE A 543 15.11 8.66 4.58
N GLN A 544 16.03 8.07 3.80
CA GLN A 544 17.04 8.82 3.05
C GLN A 544 16.88 8.49 1.58
N GLN A 545 17.00 9.49 0.74
CA GLN A 545 16.95 9.33 -0.71
C GLN A 545 18.32 9.61 -1.31
N ASP A 546 18.57 9.04 -2.49
CA ASP A 546 19.67 9.47 -3.35
C ASP A 546 19.32 10.77 -4.08
N ASP A 547 18.94 11.76 -3.29
CA ASP A 547 18.41 13.04 -3.76
C ASP A 547 19.54 13.88 -4.37
N ALA A 548 19.27 14.52 -5.50
CA ALA A 548 20.20 15.44 -6.11
C ALA A 548 19.49 16.56 -6.87
N HIS A 549 20.11 17.73 -6.87
CA HIS A 549 19.64 18.94 -7.51
C HIS A 549 20.70 19.46 -8.48
N ILE A 550 20.35 19.53 -9.76
CA ILE A 550 21.22 20.10 -10.80
C ILE A 550 20.71 21.49 -11.13
N PHE A 551 21.55 22.50 -10.87
CA PHE A 551 21.31 23.88 -11.29
C PHE A 551 21.96 24.04 -12.66
N CYS A 552 21.17 24.31 -13.69
CA CYS A 552 21.65 24.42 -15.06
C CYS A 552 20.98 25.59 -15.79
N THR A 553 21.50 25.96 -16.96
CA THR A 553 20.86 26.95 -17.83
C THR A 553 19.78 26.28 -18.69
N MET A 554 18.87 27.08 -19.29
CA MET A 554 17.78 26.56 -20.14
C MET A 554 18.30 25.73 -21.33
N ASP A 555 19.45 26.08 -21.90
CA ASP A 555 20.09 25.37 -23.00
C ASP A 555 20.76 24.05 -22.57
N GLN A 556 21.01 23.86 -21.28
CA GLN A 556 21.65 22.66 -20.73
C GLN A 556 20.66 21.55 -20.35
N ILE A 557 19.36 21.86 -20.25
CA ILE A 557 18.32 20.93 -19.75
C ILE A 557 18.35 19.58 -20.49
N GLU A 558 18.33 19.60 -21.81
CA GLU A 558 18.30 18.38 -22.64
C GLU A 558 19.54 17.49 -22.40
N SER A 559 20.72 18.10 -22.31
CA SER A 559 21.98 17.38 -22.02
C SER A 559 22.00 16.76 -20.62
N GLU A 560 21.49 17.47 -19.61
CA GLU A 560 21.41 16.96 -18.24
C GLU A 560 20.30 15.91 -18.07
N MET A 561 19.22 15.99 -18.86
CA MET A 561 18.19 14.95 -18.94
C MET A 561 18.73 13.65 -19.50
N LYS A 562 19.45 13.73 -20.61
CA LYS A 562 20.15 12.57 -21.17
C LYS A 562 21.11 11.95 -20.14
N GLY A 563 21.89 12.78 -19.45
CA GLY A 563 22.79 12.33 -18.39
C GLY A 563 22.08 11.61 -17.23
N CYS A 564 20.91 12.11 -16.81
CA CYS A 564 20.08 11.48 -15.78
C CYS A 564 19.48 10.15 -16.25
N LEU A 565 18.96 10.08 -17.47
CA LEU A 565 18.39 8.86 -18.05
C LEU A 565 19.46 7.77 -18.27
N ASP A 566 20.67 8.16 -18.68
CA ASP A 566 21.81 7.24 -18.77
C ASP A 566 22.28 6.76 -17.40
N PHE A 567 22.17 7.61 -16.37
CA PHE A 567 22.44 7.19 -15.00
C PHE A 567 21.41 6.16 -14.52
N LEU A 568 20.13 6.43 -14.73
CA LEU A 568 19.05 5.48 -14.45
C LEU A 568 19.31 4.11 -15.10
N ARG A 569 19.61 4.11 -16.40
CA ARG A 569 19.91 2.88 -17.17
C ARG A 569 21.09 2.12 -16.56
N GLY A 570 22.18 2.82 -16.23
CA GLY A 570 23.37 2.23 -15.61
C GLY A 570 23.07 1.53 -14.29
N VAL A 571 22.27 2.15 -13.42
CA VAL A 571 21.90 1.60 -12.11
C VAL A 571 20.94 0.43 -12.26
N TYR A 572 19.89 0.56 -13.06
CA TYR A 572 18.84 -0.47 -13.15
C TYR A 572 19.32 -1.72 -13.88
N ASN A 573 20.26 -1.58 -14.82
CA ASN A 573 20.92 -2.73 -15.46
C ASN A 573 21.70 -3.59 -14.46
N VAL A 574 22.34 -2.98 -13.46
CA VAL A 574 23.06 -3.72 -12.40
C VAL A 574 22.10 -4.59 -11.58
N PHE A 575 20.91 -4.07 -11.27
CA PHE A 575 19.87 -4.83 -10.57
C PHE A 575 19.09 -5.79 -11.49
N GLY A 576 19.17 -5.62 -12.81
CA GLY A 576 18.37 -6.38 -13.76
C GLY A 576 16.91 -5.96 -13.81
N PHE A 577 16.60 -4.71 -13.46
CA PHE A 577 15.24 -4.20 -13.49
C PHE A 577 14.84 -3.74 -14.89
N SER A 578 13.60 -4.06 -15.26
CA SER A 578 12.89 -3.40 -16.37
C SER A 578 12.08 -2.22 -15.83
N PHE A 579 11.92 -1.19 -16.63
CA PHE A 579 11.23 0.04 -16.23
C PHE A 579 10.30 0.56 -17.33
N GLN A 580 9.29 1.32 -16.92
CA GLN A 580 8.39 2.06 -17.80
C GLN A 580 8.52 3.55 -17.51
N LEU A 581 8.60 4.34 -18.58
CA LEU A 581 8.70 5.79 -18.51
C LEU A 581 7.31 6.41 -18.70
N HIS A 582 6.95 7.34 -17.84
CA HIS A 582 5.74 8.13 -17.96
C HIS A 582 6.08 9.62 -17.97
N LEU A 583 5.57 10.35 -18.96
CA LEU A 583 5.67 11.81 -19.00
C LEU A 583 4.45 12.41 -18.32
N SER A 584 4.65 12.95 -17.12
CA SER A 584 3.59 13.56 -16.32
C SER A 584 3.55 15.07 -16.56
N THR A 585 2.48 15.53 -17.20
CA THR A 585 2.31 16.92 -17.69
C THR A 585 1.56 17.80 -16.70
N ARG A 586 1.46 19.10 -17.01
CA ARG A 586 0.89 20.16 -16.17
C ARG A 586 -0.45 19.79 -15.52
N PRO A 587 -0.55 19.84 -14.17
CA PRO A 587 -1.80 19.63 -13.43
C PRO A 587 -2.76 20.82 -13.56
N GLU A 588 -4.02 20.66 -13.13
CA GLU A 588 -5.01 21.77 -13.09
C GLU A 588 -4.54 22.93 -12.20
N LYS A 589 -3.87 22.62 -11.08
CA LYS A 589 -3.29 23.59 -10.14
C LYS A 589 -1.78 23.65 -10.33
N TYR A 590 -1.30 24.59 -11.15
CA TYR A 590 0.12 24.79 -11.43
C TYR A 590 0.59 26.22 -11.09
N LEU A 591 1.89 26.40 -10.92
CA LEU A 591 2.55 27.70 -10.76
C LEU A 591 3.42 28.03 -11.97
N GLY A 592 3.53 29.32 -12.30
CA GLY A 592 4.38 29.84 -13.37
C GLY A 592 3.67 30.04 -14.71
N ASP A 593 4.43 30.57 -15.68
CA ASP A 593 3.92 30.93 -17.00
C ASP A 593 3.66 29.71 -17.89
N ILE A 594 2.56 29.74 -18.63
CA ILE A 594 2.14 28.64 -19.49
C ILE A 594 3.14 28.35 -20.61
N GLU A 595 3.84 29.37 -21.10
CA GLU A 595 4.86 29.24 -22.15
C GLU A 595 6.06 28.43 -21.67
N VAL A 596 6.52 28.66 -20.43
CA VAL A 596 7.62 27.91 -19.80
C VAL A 596 7.23 26.45 -19.63
N TRP A 597 5.99 26.19 -19.22
CA TRP A 597 5.45 24.83 -19.12
C TRP A 597 5.43 24.11 -20.47
N ASN A 598 4.92 24.76 -21.52
CA ASN A 598 4.86 24.15 -22.86
C ASN A 598 6.27 23.85 -23.38
N GLN A 599 7.24 24.73 -23.11
CA GLN A 599 8.64 24.51 -23.47
C GLN A 599 9.25 23.34 -22.70
N ALA A 600 9.02 23.27 -21.39
CA ALA A 600 9.53 22.22 -20.51
C ALA A 600 8.98 20.83 -20.88
N GLU A 601 7.67 20.73 -21.12
CA GLU A 601 7.02 19.48 -21.55
C GLU A 601 7.60 18.99 -22.87
N LYS A 602 7.79 19.88 -23.84
CA LYS A 602 8.38 19.56 -25.13
C LYS A 602 9.84 19.11 -25.02
N GLN A 603 10.63 19.73 -24.15
CA GLN A 603 12.02 19.32 -23.92
C GLN A 603 12.12 17.93 -23.27
N LEU A 604 11.23 17.62 -22.30
CA LEU A 604 11.15 16.28 -21.71
C LEU A 604 10.70 15.23 -22.73
N GLU A 605 9.71 15.56 -23.55
CA GLU A 605 9.25 14.69 -24.65
C GLU A 605 10.38 14.38 -25.63
N ASN A 606 11.12 15.40 -26.08
CA ASN A 606 12.28 15.23 -26.96
C ASN A 606 13.36 14.33 -26.33
N SER A 607 13.67 14.58 -25.05
CA SER A 607 14.66 13.78 -24.30
C SER A 607 14.26 12.31 -24.20
N LEU A 608 12.97 12.03 -23.98
CA LEU A 608 12.42 10.67 -23.96
C LEU A 608 12.47 10.01 -25.34
N ASN A 609 12.13 10.75 -26.40
CA ASN A 609 12.18 10.26 -27.78
C ASN A 609 13.61 9.91 -28.21
N GLU A 610 14.60 10.73 -27.85
CA GLU A 610 16.01 10.45 -28.14
C GLU A 610 16.56 9.28 -27.31
N PHE A 611 16.09 9.10 -26.07
CA PHE A 611 16.49 8.00 -25.20
C PHE A 611 16.15 6.62 -25.82
N GLY A 612 15.10 6.57 -26.64
CA GLY A 612 14.76 5.42 -27.49
C GLY A 612 13.97 4.30 -26.80
N GLU A 613 13.56 4.49 -25.54
CA GLU A 613 12.71 3.55 -24.80
C GLU A 613 11.22 3.95 -24.89
N PRO A 614 10.28 2.98 -24.93
CA PRO A 614 8.86 3.28 -24.94
C PRO A 614 8.41 4.05 -23.69
N TRP A 615 7.64 5.12 -23.90
CA TRP A 615 7.07 5.93 -22.83
C TRP A 615 5.56 6.17 -23.05
N LYS A 616 4.85 6.50 -21.96
CA LYS A 616 3.41 6.82 -21.99
C LYS A 616 3.16 8.22 -21.44
N LEU A 617 2.18 8.91 -21.99
CA LEU A 617 1.72 10.19 -21.43
C LEU A 617 0.87 9.93 -20.17
N ASN A 618 1.06 10.74 -19.14
CA ASN A 618 0.28 10.72 -17.90
C ASN A 618 -0.28 12.13 -17.63
N PRO A 619 -1.36 12.52 -18.33
CA PRO A 619 -1.84 13.90 -18.32
C PRO A 619 -2.24 14.39 -16.92
N GLY A 620 -1.73 15.56 -16.53
CA GLY A 620 -2.15 16.24 -15.30
C GLY A 620 -1.53 15.72 -14.00
N ASP A 621 -0.58 14.79 -14.07
CA ASP A 621 0.08 14.20 -12.89
C ASP A 621 1.45 14.84 -12.58
N GLY A 622 1.82 15.94 -13.26
CA GLY A 622 3.03 16.71 -13.00
C GLY A 622 3.06 17.34 -11.61
N ALA A 623 4.24 17.73 -11.12
CA ALA A 623 4.35 18.49 -9.87
C ALA A 623 3.80 19.90 -10.06
N PHE A 624 3.39 20.60 -8.99
CA PHE A 624 2.83 21.95 -9.13
C PHE A 624 3.85 22.99 -9.67
N TYR A 625 5.14 22.68 -9.65
CA TYR A 625 6.26 23.54 -10.08
C TYR A 625 6.91 23.14 -11.42
N GLY A 626 6.51 22.02 -12.02
CA GLY A 626 7.03 21.61 -13.33
C GLY A 626 6.69 20.16 -13.72
N PRO A 627 6.92 19.81 -15.00
CA PRO A 627 6.67 18.46 -15.49
C PRO A 627 7.75 17.49 -15.01
N LYS A 628 7.43 16.19 -15.01
CA LYS A 628 8.34 15.14 -14.54
C LYS A 628 8.29 13.88 -15.38
N ILE A 629 9.39 13.15 -15.39
CA ILE A 629 9.49 11.78 -15.88
C ILE A 629 9.36 10.87 -14.66
N ASP A 630 8.27 10.12 -14.62
CA ASP A 630 8.02 9.11 -13.60
C ASP A 630 8.48 7.74 -14.10
N ILE A 631 9.37 7.10 -13.33
CA ILE A 631 9.92 5.80 -13.68
C ILE A 631 9.34 4.74 -12.77
N LYS A 632 8.59 3.82 -13.38
CA LYS A 632 7.97 2.69 -12.70
C LYS A 632 8.78 1.43 -12.95
N ILE A 633 9.29 0.82 -11.88
CA ILE A 633 10.02 -0.45 -11.92
C ILE A 633 9.03 -1.60 -11.81
N LYS A 634 9.18 -2.63 -12.63
CA LYS A 634 8.44 -3.88 -12.47
C LYS A 634 9.24 -4.84 -11.57
N ASP A 635 8.66 -5.25 -10.44
CA ASP A 635 9.26 -6.26 -9.57
C ASP A 635 9.08 -7.70 -10.13
N ALA A 636 9.77 -8.68 -9.53
CA ALA A 636 9.71 -10.08 -9.95
C ALA A 636 8.32 -10.74 -9.86
N ILE A 637 7.35 -10.12 -9.16
CA ILE A 637 5.97 -10.61 -9.10
C ILE A 637 5.00 -9.75 -9.92
N GLY A 638 5.54 -8.86 -10.75
CA GLY A 638 4.82 -8.12 -11.77
C GLY A 638 4.18 -6.80 -11.31
N ARG A 639 4.44 -6.33 -10.08
CA ARG A 639 3.93 -5.05 -9.59
C ARG A 639 4.83 -3.90 -10.03
N TYR A 640 4.21 -2.75 -10.29
CA TYR A 640 4.93 -1.53 -10.63
C TYR A 640 5.14 -0.65 -9.40
N HIS A 641 6.38 -0.24 -9.16
CA HIS A 641 6.74 0.69 -8.10
C HIS A 641 7.38 1.93 -8.70
N GLN A 642 6.82 3.10 -8.43
CA GLN A 642 7.47 4.36 -8.75
C GLN A 642 8.61 4.60 -7.75
N CYS A 643 9.84 4.63 -8.27
CA CYS A 643 11.06 4.75 -7.47
C CYS A 643 11.88 5.95 -7.91
N ALA A 644 12.39 5.91 -9.14
CA ALA A 644 13.07 7.05 -9.72
C ALA A 644 12.10 8.12 -10.22
N THR A 645 12.58 9.34 -10.16
CA THR A 645 11.88 10.50 -10.69
C THR A 645 12.93 11.52 -11.15
N ILE A 646 12.61 12.21 -12.25
CA ILE A 646 13.40 13.30 -12.78
C ILE A 646 12.41 14.43 -13.06
N GLN A 647 12.57 15.56 -12.37
CA GLN A 647 11.56 16.64 -12.35
C GLN A 647 12.22 17.97 -12.64
N LEU A 648 11.59 18.78 -13.49
CA LEU A 648 12.00 20.15 -13.73
C LEU A 648 11.30 21.10 -12.75
N ASP A 649 12.04 22.09 -12.25
CA ASP A 649 11.52 23.13 -11.38
C ASP A 649 12.04 24.50 -11.82
N PHE A 650 11.07 25.34 -12.21
CA PHE A 650 11.28 26.73 -12.59
C PHE A 650 10.85 27.71 -11.49
N GLN A 651 10.17 27.23 -10.44
CA GLN A 651 9.56 28.02 -9.38
C GLN A 651 10.50 28.29 -8.22
N LEU A 652 11.23 27.28 -7.74
CA LEU A 652 12.18 27.46 -6.65
C LEU A 652 13.26 28.53 -6.96
N PRO A 653 13.84 28.58 -8.18
CA PRO A 653 14.74 29.67 -8.57
C PRO A 653 14.13 31.05 -8.43
N ILE A 654 12.84 31.22 -8.73
CA ILE A 654 12.13 32.50 -8.60
C ILE A 654 11.89 32.81 -7.12
N ARG A 655 11.34 31.86 -6.37
CA ARG A 655 10.98 32.01 -4.95
C ARG A 655 12.17 32.30 -4.04
N PHE A 656 13.32 31.70 -4.32
CA PHE A 656 14.57 31.95 -3.60
C PHE A 656 15.41 33.08 -4.21
N ASN A 657 14.92 33.73 -5.27
CA ASN A 657 15.66 34.74 -6.04
C ASN A 657 17.07 34.25 -6.45
N LEU A 658 17.18 33.01 -6.91
CA LEU A 658 18.44 32.44 -7.38
C LEU A 658 18.84 33.09 -8.70
N THR A 659 20.06 33.60 -8.77
CA THR A 659 20.63 34.16 -10.00
C THR A 659 22.08 33.73 -10.22
N PHE A 660 22.55 33.85 -11.46
CA PHE A 660 23.95 33.70 -11.84
C PHE A 660 24.34 34.77 -12.86
N VAL A 661 25.64 35.05 -12.94
CA VAL A 661 26.22 35.99 -13.91
C VAL A 661 26.33 35.31 -15.27
N GLY A 662 25.59 35.82 -16.25
CA GLY A 662 25.54 35.39 -17.64
C GLY A 662 26.82 35.66 -18.44
N LYS A 663 26.85 35.18 -19.69
CA LYS A 663 28.00 35.36 -20.61
C LYS A 663 28.25 36.83 -20.97
N ASP A 664 27.18 37.61 -20.97
CA ASP A 664 27.10 39.04 -21.20
C ASP A 664 27.41 39.88 -19.95
N GLY A 665 27.57 39.25 -18.79
CA GLY A 665 27.80 39.92 -17.50
C GLY A 665 26.53 40.33 -16.78
N ASP A 666 25.33 40.01 -17.29
CA ASP A 666 24.06 40.24 -16.59
C ASP A 666 23.93 39.25 -15.41
N ASP A 667 23.62 39.76 -14.22
CA ASP A 667 23.49 38.99 -12.98
C ASP A 667 22.03 38.62 -12.65
N LYS A 668 21.09 38.87 -13.59
CA LYS A 668 19.67 38.57 -13.44
C LYS A 668 19.25 37.22 -14.01
N ALA A 669 20.13 36.53 -14.72
CA ALA A 669 19.81 35.22 -15.28
C ALA A 669 19.53 34.20 -14.17
N ARG A 670 18.47 33.39 -14.34
CA ARG A 670 18.05 32.39 -13.33
C ARG A 670 18.39 30.98 -13.79
N PRO A 671 18.87 30.11 -12.88
CA PRO A 671 19.06 28.71 -13.20
C PRO A 671 17.70 27.99 -13.25
N VAL A 672 17.68 26.84 -13.89
CA VAL A 672 16.63 25.82 -13.76
C VAL A 672 17.14 24.72 -12.85
N ILE A 673 16.26 24.17 -12.01
CA ILE A 673 16.60 23.06 -11.13
C ILE A 673 16.03 21.77 -11.72
N ILE A 674 16.89 20.76 -11.81
CA ILE A 674 16.48 19.38 -12.05
C ILE A 674 16.55 18.66 -10.71
N HIS A 675 15.40 18.22 -10.20
CA HIS A 675 15.31 17.32 -9.06
C HIS A 675 15.40 15.89 -9.55
N ARG A 676 16.21 15.06 -8.90
CA ARG A 676 16.23 13.65 -9.26
C ARG A 676 16.52 12.73 -8.11
N ALA A 677 16.00 11.51 -8.24
CA ALA A 677 16.37 10.35 -7.45
C ALA A 677 16.37 9.13 -8.39
N ILE A 678 17.34 8.24 -8.27
CA ILE A 678 17.48 7.04 -9.12
C ILE A 678 17.06 5.78 -8.35
N LEU A 679 17.52 5.62 -7.11
CA LEU A 679 16.98 4.58 -6.23
C LEU A 679 15.60 4.98 -5.68
N GLY A 680 15.39 6.27 -5.44
CA GLY A 680 14.32 6.72 -4.56
C GLY A 680 14.80 6.68 -3.12
N SER A 681 13.97 6.26 -2.17
CA SER A 681 14.47 6.01 -0.81
C SER A 681 15.23 4.69 -0.73
N VAL A 682 16.34 4.68 0.02
CA VAL A 682 17.14 3.47 0.24
C VAL A 682 16.28 2.40 0.92
N GLU A 683 15.41 2.80 1.86
CA GLU A 683 14.43 1.93 2.51
C GLU A 683 13.52 1.23 1.49
N ARG A 684 12.86 1.99 0.62
CA ARG A 684 11.93 1.43 -0.38
C ARG A 684 12.69 0.53 -1.36
N MET A 685 13.89 0.92 -1.77
CA MET A 685 14.71 0.10 -2.65
C MET A 685 15.12 -1.23 -2.01
N ILE A 686 15.48 -1.25 -0.72
CA ILE A 686 15.74 -2.51 0.01
C ILE A 686 14.51 -3.41 0.00
N ALA A 687 13.31 -2.87 0.25
CA ALA A 687 12.07 -3.65 0.15
C ALA A 687 11.91 -4.30 -1.23
N ILE A 688 12.03 -3.50 -2.30
CA ILE A 688 11.85 -3.97 -3.67
C ILE A 688 12.89 -5.02 -4.04
N LEU A 689 14.17 -4.80 -3.70
CA LEU A 689 15.24 -5.77 -3.96
C LEU A 689 15.05 -7.07 -3.16
N THR A 690 14.60 -6.97 -1.91
CA THR A 690 14.28 -8.14 -1.07
C THR A 690 13.22 -9.01 -1.74
N GLU A 691 12.14 -8.39 -2.23
CA GLU A 691 11.01 -9.07 -2.88
C GLU A 691 11.40 -9.62 -4.27
N ASN A 692 12.19 -8.83 -5.03
CA ASN A 692 12.68 -9.19 -6.35
C ASN A 692 13.55 -10.45 -6.30
N TYR A 693 14.54 -10.46 -5.40
CA TYR A 693 15.45 -11.58 -5.22
C TYR A 693 14.89 -12.69 -4.34
N ALA A 694 13.69 -12.53 -3.76
CA ALA A 694 13.12 -13.46 -2.78
C ALA A 694 14.11 -13.76 -1.63
N GLY A 695 14.86 -12.75 -1.18
CA GLY A 695 15.91 -12.89 -0.16
C GLY A 695 17.19 -13.58 -0.63
N LYS A 696 17.30 -14.00 -1.90
CA LYS A 696 18.52 -14.57 -2.50
C LYS A 696 19.41 -13.47 -3.07
N TRP A 697 20.01 -12.67 -2.20
CA TRP A 697 20.82 -11.52 -2.60
C TRP A 697 21.99 -11.89 -3.53
N PRO A 698 22.32 -11.06 -4.54
CA PRO A 698 23.54 -11.23 -5.33
C PRO A 698 24.76 -10.99 -4.45
N LEU A 699 25.89 -11.63 -4.76
CA LEU A 699 27.09 -11.66 -3.90
C LEU A 699 27.48 -10.26 -3.40
N TRP A 700 27.52 -9.27 -4.29
CA TRP A 700 28.00 -7.93 -3.95
C TRP A 700 27.13 -7.18 -2.93
N LEU A 701 25.84 -7.54 -2.85
CA LEU A 701 24.86 -6.91 -1.95
C LEU A 701 24.51 -7.79 -0.75
N SER A 702 24.80 -9.09 -0.84
CA SER A 702 24.42 -10.07 0.17
C SER A 702 25.07 -9.79 1.53
N PRO A 703 24.30 -9.78 2.63
CA PRO A 703 24.87 -9.71 3.98
C PRO A 703 25.39 -11.07 4.48
N CYS A 704 25.21 -12.15 3.71
CA CYS A 704 25.65 -13.52 4.00
C CYS A 704 26.49 -14.01 2.81
N GLN A 705 27.74 -13.55 2.67
CA GLN A 705 28.54 -13.87 1.48
C GLN A 705 29.23 -15.22 1.62
N VAL A 706 29.89 -15.46 2.75
CA VAL A 706 30.74 -16.65 2.94
C VAL A 706 30.47 -17.29 4.30
N MET A 707 30.19 -18.60 4.32
CA MET A 707 30.10 -19.39 5.56
C MET A 707 31.22 -20.42 5.61
N LEU A 708 32.04 -20.38 6.66
CA LEU A 708 33.07 -21.37 6.94
C LEU A 708 32.51 -22.48 7.82
N VAL A 709 32.64 -23.73 7.37
CA VAL A 709 32.12 -24.91 8.09
C VAL A 709 33.25 -25.91 8.34
N PRO A 710 33.79 -26.00 9.57
CA PRO A 710 34.77 -27.02 9.91
C PRO A 710 34.12 -28.41 9.99
N VAL A 711 34.84 -29.43 9.49
CA VAL A 711 34.39 -30.84 9.52
C VAL A 711 34.42 -31.41 10.94
N ASN A 712 35.39 -31.00 11.75
CA ASN A 712 35.58 -31.43 13.13
C ASN A 712 36.15 -30.29 14.01
N PRO A 713 36.13 -30.43 15.34
CA PRO A 713 36.62 -29.39 16.25
C PRO A 713 38.10 -29.00 16.05
N SER A 714 38.96 -29.93 15.60
CA SER A 714 40.38 -29.65 15.35
C SER A 714 40.64 -28.70 14.16
N CYS A 715 39.62 -28.45 13.34
CA CYS A 715 39.66 -27.51 12.23
C CYS A 715 39.07 -26.12 12.57
N GLU A 716 38.54 -25.89 13.77
CA GLU A 716 37.89 -24.63 14.14
C GLU A 716 38.82 -23.42 14.10
N GLU A 717 40.06 -23.57 14.57
CA GLU A 717 41.05 -22.49 14.51
C GLU A 717 41.39 -22.10 13.06
N TYR A 718 41.46 -23.09 12.17
CA TYR A 718 41.67 -22.85 10.75
C TYR A 718 40.46 -22.17 10.11
N ALA A 719 39.24 -22.60 10.44
CA ALA A 719 38.01 -21.94 10.00
C ALA A 719 37.96 -20.46 10.45
N LYS A 720 38.30 -20.16 11.72
CA LYS A 720 38.39 -18.79 12.23
C LYS A 720 39.45 -17.97 11.49
N LYS A 721 40.63 -18.55 11.24
CA LYS A 721 41.72 -17.89 10.51
C LYS A 721 41.26 -17.51 9.10
N VAL A 722 40.68 -18.46 8.36
CA VAL A 722 40.20 -18.21 6.99
C VAL A 722 39.05 -17.21 6.99
N CYS A 723 38.10 -17.34 7.92
CA CYS A 723 37.01 -16.37 8.09
C CYS A 723 37.55 -14.94 8.27
N LYS A 724 38.53 -14.76 9.15
CA LYS A 724 39.19 -13.46 9.36
C LYS A 724 39.85 -12.93 8.09
N GLN A 725 40.51 -13.78 7.29
CA GLN A 725 41.09 -13.37 6.01
C GLN A 725 40.03 -12.86 5.03
N PHE A 726 38.85 -13.49 4.96
CA PHE A 726 37.74 -13.00 4.15
C PHE A 726 37.18 -11.67 4.68
N THR A 727 37.03 -11.52 5.99
CA THR A 727 36.58 -10.26 6.60
C THR A 727 37.56 -9.11 6.31
N GLU A 728 38.88 -9.36 6.45
CA GLU A 728 39.93 -8.38 6.12
C GLU A 728 39.95 -8.00 4.63
N ALA A 729 39.53 -8.91 3.75
CA ALA A 729 39.33 -8.66 2.33
C ALA A 729 37.99 -7.96 2.00
N GLY A 730 37.19 -7.58 3.00
CA GLY A 730 35.94 -6.85 2.84
C GLY A 730 34.72 -7.70 2.52
N PHE A 731 34.74 -9.00 2.87
CA PHE A 731 33.58 -9.89 2.77
C PHE A 731 32.84 -10.04 4.10
N MET A 732 31.51 -10.21 4.01
CA MET A 732 30.67 -10.71 5.09
C MET A 732 30.87 -12.22 5.21
N ALA A 733 31.77 -12.60 6.12
CA ALA A 733 32.13 -13.98 6.38
C ALA A 733 31.81 -14.38 7.82
N ASP A 734 31.21 -15.55 7.97
CA ASP A 734 30.88 -16.16 9.26
C ASP A 734 31.48 -17.56 9.35
N ALA A 735 31.62 -18.10 10.58
CA ALA A 735 32.08 -19.47 10.82
C ALA A 735 31.12 -20.22 11.75
N ASP A 736 30.60 -21.37 11.30
CA ASP A 736 29.73 -22.23 12.09
C ASP A 736 30.55 -23.21 12.93
N LEU A 737 30.84 -22.80 14.16
CA LEU A 737 31.64 -23.55 15.13
C LEU A 737 30.79 -24.38 16.09
N ASP A 738 29.50 -24.59 15.82
CA ASP A 738 28.62 -25.34 16.73
C ASP A 738 28.99 -26.83 16.70
N SER A 739 29.76 -27.30 17.68
CA SER A 739 30.18 -28.70 17.77
C SER A 739 29.03 -29.68 18.01
N SER A 740 27.83 -29.20 18.35
CA SER A 740 26.64 -30.04 18.57
C SER A 740 25.89 -30.40 17.27
N CYS A 741 26.21 -29.73 16.16
CA CYS A 741 25.58 -29.96 14.85
C CYS A 741 26.47 -30.79 13.91
N LEU A 742 25.86 -31.79 13.26
CA LEU A 742 26.50 -32.57 12.20
C LEU A 742 26.82 -31.69 10.98
N LEU A 743 27.92 -32.01 10.27
CA LEU A 743 28.38 -31.26 9.08
C LEU A 743 27.27 -30.97 8.07
N ASN A 744 26.49 -32.00 7.68
CA ASN A 744 25.41 -31.83 6.70
C ASN A 744 24.30 -30.89 7.21
N LYS A 745 24.06 -30.86 8.52
CA LYS A 745 23.10 -29.95 9.14
C LYS A 745 23.61 -28.51 9.10
N LYS A 746 24.90 -28.28 9.40
CA LYS A 746 25.55 -26.96 9.27
C LYS A 746 25.47 -26.42 7.85
N ILE A 747 25.82 -27.26 6.87
CA ILE A 747 25.72 -26.90 5.45
C ILE A 747 24.28 -26.54 5.11
N ARG A 748 23.30 -27.37 5.49
CA ARG A 748 21.88 -27.07 5.25
C ARG A 748 21.43 -25.77 5.92
N ASN A 749 21.86 -25.49 7.15
CA ASN A 749 21.53 -24.25 7.85
C ASN A 749 22.09 -23.04 7.09
N ALA A 750 23.34 -23.11 6.61
CA ALA A 750 23.95 -22.05 5.80
C ALA A 750 23.20 -21.84 4.47
N GLN A 751 22.74 -22.91 3.82
CA GLN A 751 21.90 -22.81 2.61
C GLN A 751 20.55 -22.15 2.91
N LEU A 752 19.89 -22.53 4.00
CA LEU A 752 18.62 -21.93 4.41
C LEU A 752 18.78 -20.44 4.75
N ALA A 753 19.88 -20.08 5.40
CA ALA A 753 20.29 -18.70 5.68
C ALA A 753 20.79 -17.94 4.44
N GLN A 754 20.75 -18.56 3.25
CA GLN A 754 21.08 -17.97 1.95
C GLN A 754 22.53 -17.47 1.80
N TYR A 755 23.50 -18.12 2.45
CA TYR A 755 24.92 -17.81 2.21
C TYR A 755 25.31 -18.10 0.76
N ASN A 756 25.87 -17.12 0.04
CA ASN A 756 26.25 -17.29 -1.37
C ASN A 756 27.21 -18.47 -1.56
N PHE A 757 28.27 -18.52 -0.73
CA PHE A 757 29.29 -19.56 -0.74
C PHE A 757 29.46 -20.19 0.64
N ILE A 758 29.56 -21.53 0.66
CA ILE A 758 29.80 -22.33 1.85
C ILE A 758 31.15 -23.03 1.66
N LEU A 759 32.10 -22.71 2.52
CA LEU A 759 33.48 -23.18 2.46
C LEU A 759 33.70 -24.23 3.56
N VAL A 760 33.80 -25.49 3.15
CA VAL A 760 34.03 -26.60 4.08
C VAL A 760 35.53 -26.81 4.28
N VAL A 761 35.95 -26.95 5.54
CA VAL A 761 37.37 -27.13 5.91
C VAL A 761 37.58 -28.36 6.80
N GLY A 762 38.37 -29.31 6.32
CA GLY A 762 38.85 -30.45 7.09
C GLY A 762 40.36 -30.43 7.29
N GLU A 763 40.93 -31.53 7.79
CA GLU A 763 42.36 -31.64 8.06
C GLU A 763 43.21 -31.51 6.78
N LYS A 764 42.72 -32.06 5.66
CA LYS A 764 43.40 -31.97 4.36
C LYS A 764 43.49 -30.51 3.89
N GLU A 765 42.38 -29.79 3.99
CA GLU A 765 42.28 -28.37 3.63
C GLU A 765 43.18 -27.51 4.54
N LYS A 766 43.22 -27.81 5.84
CA LYS A 766 44.09 -27.15 6.81
C LYS A 766 45.57 -27.34 6.50
N MET A 767 46.00 -28.56 6.17
CA MET A 767 47.41 -28.85 5.84
C MET A 767 47.89 -28.15 4.56
N THR A 768 46.98 -27.85 3.62
CA THR A 768 47.32 -27.31 2.30
C THR A 768 46.91 -25.84 2.12
N ASN A 769 46.32 -25.21 3.14
CA ASN A 769 45.76 -23.85 3.09
C ASN A 769 44.70 -23.69 1.97
N ARG A 770 43.77 -24.65 1.91
CA ARG A 770 42.70 -24.76 0.90
C ARG A 770 41.32 -24.76 1.55
N VAL A 771 40.28 -24.75 0.74
CA VAL A 771 38.86 -24.87 1.12
C VAL A 771 38.11 -25.70 0.09
N ASN A 772 37.08 -26.43 0.52
CA ASN A 772 36.14 -27.06 -0.40
C ASN A 772 34.95 -26.11 -0.63
N VAL A 773 34.77 -25.65 -1.87
CA VAL A 773 33.80 -24.60 -2.20
C VAL A 773 32.46 -25.20 -2.63
N ARG A 774 31.38 -24.68 -2.06
CA ARG A 774 30.00 -25.00 -2.42
C ARG A 774 29.19 -23.72 -2.56
N THR A 775 28.20 -23.73 -3.46
CA THR A 775 27.23 -22.63 -3.58
C THR A 775 26.01 -22.85 -2.71
N ARG A 776 25.18 -21.82 -2.53
CA ARG A 776 23.91 -21.91 -1.80
C ARG A 776 22.95 -22.99 -2.33
N ASP A 777 23.00 -23.27 -3.63
CA ASP A 777 22.20 -24.32 -4.29
C ASP A 777 22.90 -25.69 -4.32
N ASN A 778 23.93 -25.88 -3.48
CA ASN A 778 24.70 -27.12 -3.30
C ASN A 778 25.52 -27.57 -4.51
N LYS A 779 25.87 -26.68 -5.44
CA LYS A 779 26.84 -26.99 -6.49
C LYS A 779 28.23 -27.04 -5.87
N VAL A 780 28.95 -28.15 -6.05
CA VAL A 780 30.28 -28.38 -5.46
C VAL A 780 31.34 -28.06 -6.52
N HIS A 781 32.20 -27.08 -6.24
CA HIS A 781 33.29 -26.67 -7.12
C HIS A 781 34.64 -27.33 -6.75
N GLY A 782 34.66 -28.11 -5.67
CA GLY A 782 35.83 -28.87 -5.25
C GLY A 782 36.80 -28.05 -4.40
N GLU A 783 38.03 -28.53 -4.31
CA GLU A 783 39.07 -27.98 -3.43
C GLU A 783 39.89 -26.91 -4.18
N LEU A 784 39.93 -25.69 -3.64
CA LEU A 784 40.65 -24.55 -4.19
C LEU A 784 41.49 -23.88 -3.10
N SER A 785 42.56 -23.18 -3.48
CA SER A 785 43.34 -22.41 -2.52
C SER A 785 42.55 -21.21 -1.99
N VAL A 786 42.77 -20.83 -0.71
CA VAL A 786 42.06 -19.69 -0.11
C VAL A 786 42.26 -18.41 -0.92
N SER A 787 43.48 -18.16 -1.39
CA SER A 787 43.81 -16.99 -2.21
C SER A 787 43.09 -16.97 -3.55
N GLU A 788 42.97 -18.12 -4.22
CA GLU A 788 42.25 -18.23 -5.48
C GLU A 788 40.76 -17.96 -5.31
N VAL A 789 40.13 -18.56 -4.29
CA VAL A 789 38.69 -18.33 -4.01
C VAL A 789 38.44 -16.86 -3.73
N MET A 790 39.26 -16.24 -2.89
CA MET A 790 39.14 -14.83 -2.55
C MET A 790 39.26 -13.93 -3.78
N ALA A 791 40.26 -14.18 -4.65
CA ALA A 791 40.44 -13.42 -5.88
C ALA A 791 39.22 -13.54 -6.83
N ARG A 792 38.67 -14.75 -7.00
CA ARG A 792 37.46 -14.97 -7.81
C ARG A 792 36.26 -14.23 -7.24
N LEU A 793 36.00 -14.36 -5.93
CA LEU A 793 34.88 -13.68 -5.27
C LEU A 793 35.03 -12.15 -5.33
N SER A 794 36.26 -11.63 -5.24
CA SER A 794 36.50 -10.19 -5.36
C SER A 794 36.15 -9.69 -6.76
N LEU A 795 36.52 -10.44 -7.80
CA LEU A 795 36.17 -10.10 -9.19
C LEU A 795 34.65 -10.14 -9.41
N LEU A 796 33.97 -11.17 -8.90
CA LEU A 796 32.50 -11.29 -8.99
C LEU A 796 31.78 -10.17 -8.23
N LYS A 797 32.30 -9.77 -7.06
CA LYS A 797 31.79 -8.63 -6.29
C LYS A 797 32.00 -7.30 -7.01
N GLN A 798 33.21 -7.05 -7.54
CA GLN A 798 33.56 -5.81 -8.25
C GLN A 798 32.79 -5.64 -9.56
N SER A 799 32.57 -6.73 -10.30
CA SER A 799 31.73 -6.72 -11.50
C SER A 799 30.23 -6.64 -11.20
N ARG A 800 29.85 -6.64 -9.91
CA ARG A 800 28.45 -6.64 -9.43
C ARG A 800 27.64 -7.76 -10.11
N CYS A 801 28.26 -8.93 -10.27
CA CYS A 801 27.67 -10.07 -10.94
C CYS A 801 26.36 -10.49 -10.24
N ARG A 802 25.29 -10.63 -11.03
CA ARG A 802 23.96 -11.01 -10.52
C ARG A 802 23.90 -12.49 -10.11
N ASN A 803 24.59 -13.36 -10.85
CA ASN A 803 24.57 -14.81 -10.68
C ASN A 803 25.97 -15.36 -10.31
N ALA A 804 26.58 -14.78 -9.28
CA ALA A 804 27.96 -15.11 -8.89
C ALA A 804 28.19 -16.61 -8.65
N GLU A 805 27.19 -17.33 -8.15
CA GLU A 805 27.25 -18.77 -7.91
C GLU A 805 27.27 -19.62 -9.18
N GLU A 806 26.67 -19.13 -10.27
CA GLU A 806 26.66 -19.83 -11.55
C GLU A 806 28.00 -19.64 -12.28
N GLU A 807 28.54 -18.42 -12.21
CA GLU A 807 29.76 -17.96 -12.90
C GLU A 807 31.09 -18.33 -12.19
N PHE A 808 31.04 -18.76 -10.92
CA PHE A 808 32.22 -19.13 -10.12
C PHE A 808 32.98 -20.35 -10.67
#